data_AF-A0A7Y6E265-F1
#
_entry.id   AF-A0A7Y6E265-F1
#
_cell.length_a   1.000
_cell.length_b   1.000
_cell.length_c   1.000
_cell.angle_alpha   90.00
_cell.angle_beta   90.00
_cell.angle_gamma   90.00
#
_symmetry.space_group_name_H-M   'P 1'
#
loop_
_entity.id
_entity.type
_entity.pdbx_description
1 polymer ?
#
loop_
_entity_poly.entity_id
_entity_poly.type
_entity_poly.pdbx_seq_one_letter_code
_entity_poly.pdbx_strand_id
1 'polypeptide(L)'
;MTELSWETVLATHKRHGIAALPPLFADLTEAERRTLAPAVKQAVKELRDVVGKSRDIALLRVAGAACIGGSAGVSQWLARRDLQWDDTGAAIAEVVSVLMRRQPDWIPDIVERLIRRVTAESWPSEWGLVDRLARTAGLPAPTHEQYVIGWFAKHSRNNGGRLVDALRADAYALDLLPRIFDVEQLGRRIDDSRRWAEHWPERDWPWALKYLTAAGVIERGTILDAFFSRMLRGVSSVADARGFLLVYEVLEVTDDELASRSTTLLRLLPDAPSTVASAAQAALRRLDEAGRLDAEQVAEACTAAFFRPEKKLVRAQFTWLDKAVKRHPDRVGDLLATVPTVFTQSAADLHDRALKSLDKHLPKLPDAQATAVRGELRAVVDALTGPARAQVAALLGEEVADPEPADVPQLPPYVPGELPAEVASLDELVEEIAAFLANNQRTIWTSAVDSTDPWTVERLVDALLREAARDREALRRALEPLDERYGRYEHAVLGGVFPAEVGTGVWALYRAARGKGDTKGWFRSLFSRGDKGLLGRRGTIRGAQLALMSRLCEVAERLRTPEQGPHLARPATASGFVDPAELVHGLAQYEATGRIPWRRDLDQALLRLPRSVDAATLGRARALTSPAGVRATHVMAAGGMPDPKVFLADRSWTSWATGARLQSQCAMPGVGPVPEAFSASALAGELCDREPAYWDGLADGANPDMTCWPLLAPGHRDVIA
;
A
#
# COMPACT_ATOMS: atom_id res chain seq x y z
N MET A 1 -19.63 -32.20 -47.45
CA MET A 1 -19.67 -31.36 -46.25
C MET A 1 -18.62 -30.29 -46.45
N THR A 2 -19.02 -29.04 -46.54
CA THR A 2 -18.12 -27.92 -46.82
C THR A 2 -17.12 -27.80 -45.67
N GLU A 3 -15.84 -27.98 -45.94
CA GLU A 3 -14.76 -27.86 -44.96
C GLU A 3 -14.82 -26.46 -44.35
N LEU A 4 -14.93 -26.36 -43.03
CA LEU A 4 -15.04 -25.07 -42.36
C LEU A 4 -13.74 -24.28 -42.61
N SER A 5 -13.84 -23.08 -43.19
CA SER A 5 -12.69 -22.20 -43.44
C SER A 5 -12.57 -21.10 -42.39
N TRP A 6 -11.36 -20.55 -42.20
CA TRP A 6 -11.12 -19.40 -41.32
C TRP A 6 -11.93 -18.16 -41.72
N GLU A 7 -12.15 -17.95 -43.02
CA GLU A 7 -13.00 -16.87 -43.53
C GLU A 7 -14.46 -17.00 -43.07
N THR A 8 -14.97 -18.23 -43.01
CA THR A 8 -16.33 -18.53 -42.51
C THR A 8 -16.44 -18.24 -41.02
N VAL A 9 -15.40 -18.58 -40.24
CA VAL A 9 -15.31 -18.28 -38.81
C VAL A 9 -15.33 -16.77 -38.57
N LEU A 10 -14.51 -16.01 -39.32
CA LEU A 10 -14.47 -14.54 -39.27
C LEU A 10 -15.80 -13.90 -39.67
N ALA A 11 -16.41 -14.36 -40.76
CA ALA A 11 -17.69 -13.85 -41.24
C ALA A 11 -18.82 -14.09 -40.22
N THR A 12 -18.83 -15.26 -39.58
CA THR A 12 -19.79 -15.61 -38.53
C THR A 12 -19.62 -14.70 -37.31
N HIS A 13 -18.39 -14.47 -36.86
CA HIS A 13 -18.10 -13.56 -35.75
C HIS A 13 -18.58 -12.12 -36.06
N LYS A 14 -18.27 -11.61 -37.26
CA LYS A 14 -18.67 -10.27 -37.68
C LYS A 14 -20.19 -10.09 -37.76
N ARG A 15 -20.92 -11.14 -38.16
CA ARG A 15 -22.37 -11.09 -38.37
C ARG A 15 -23.19 -11.38 -37.12
N HIS A 16 -22.74 -12.31 -36.28
CA HIS A 16 -23.51 -12.87 -35.17
C HIS A 16 -22.84 -12.75 -33.81
N GLY A 17 -21.63 -12.18 -33.75
CA GLY A 17 -20.86 -12.02 -32.52
C GLY A 17 -20.16 -13.30 -32.05
N ILE A 18 -19.53 -13.24 -30.88
CA ILE A 18 -18.71 -14.33 -30.33
C ILE A 18 -19.53 -15.54 -29.87
N ALA A 19 -20.75 -15.33 -29.40
CA ALA A 19 -21.65 -16.38 -28.91
C ALA A 19 -22.06 -17.40 -30.00
N ALA A 20 -21.93 -17.04 -31.28
CA ALA A 20 -22.25 -17.93 -32.41
C ALA A 20 -21.12 -18.91 -32.76
N LEU A 21 -19.93 -18.76 -32.15
CA LEU A 21 -18.77 -19.57 -32.50
C LEU A 21 -18.77 -20.98 -31.90
N PRO A 22 -19.14 -21.22 -30.62
CA PRO A 22 -19.10 -22.57 -30.07
C PRO A 22 -19.92 -23.61 -30.86
N PRO A 23 -21.14 -23.32 -31.35
CA PRO A 23 -21.89 -24.25 -32.21
C PRO A 23 -21.21 -24.57 -33.53
N LEU A 24 -20.52 -23.59 -34.14
CA LEU A 24 -19.83 -23.75 -35.43
C LEU A 24 -18.74 -24.83 -35.37
N PHE A 25 -18.10 -24.98 -34.21
CA PHE A 25 -17.06 -25.99 -34.00
C PHE A 25 -17.59 -27.32 -33.47
N ALA A 26 -18.86 -27.40 -33.03
CA ALA A 26 -19.39 -28.54 -32.29
C ALA A 26 -19.33 -29.85 -33.09
N ASP A 27 -19.71 -29.81 -34.36
CA ASP A 27 -19.84 -30.99 -35.23
C ASP A 27 -18.53 -31.41 -35.92
N LEU A 28 -17.42 -30.70 -35.67
CA LEU A 28 -16.13 -31.00 -36.27
C LEU A 28 -15.37 -32.07 -35.50
N THR A 29 -14.78 -33.01 -36.23
CA THR A 29 -13.81 -33.98 -35.72
C THR A 29 -12.50 -33.29 -35.28
N GLU A 30 -11.72 -33.97 -34.44
CA GLU A 30 -10.42 -33.45 -33.98
C GLU A 30 -9.43 -33.24 -35.14
N ALA A 31 -9.53 -34.05 -36.20
CA ALA A 31 -8.72 -33.89 -37.42
C ALA A 31 -9.08 -32.59 -38.16
N GLU A 32 -10.38 -32.31 -38.36
CA GLU A 32 -10.88 -31.09 -39.01
C GLU A 32 -10.59 -29.83 -38.18
N ARG A 33 -10.67 -29.91 -36.84
CA ARG A 33 -10.25 -28.81 -35.96
C ARG A 33 -8.77 -28.50 -36.10
N ARG A 34 -7.94 -29.53 -36.25
CA ARG A 34 -6.49 -29.39 -36.38
C ARG A 34 -6.07 -28.80 -37.74
N THR A 35 -6.82 -29.02 -38.82
CA THR A 35 -6.54 -28.38 -40.12
C THR A 35 -6.73 -26.86 -40.08
N LEU A 36 -7.61 -26.35 -39.21
CA LEU A 36 -7.83 -24.91 -38.98
C LEU A 36 -6.76 -24.24 -38.10
N ALA A 37 -6.03 -25.00 -37.29
CA ALA A 37 -5.09 -24.44 -36.31
C ALA A 37 -3.96 -23.55 -36.92
N PRO A 38 -3.36 -23.88 -38.08
CA PRO A 38 -2.38 -23.00 -38.72
C PRO A 38 -2.97 -21.65 -39.13
N ALA A 39 -4.19 -21.62 -39.66
CA ALA A 39 -4.87 -20.39 -40.06
C ALA A 39 -5.18 -19.49 -38.85
N VAL A 40 -5.64 -20.08 -37.73
CA VAL A 40 -5.84 -19.35 -36.47
C VAL A 40 -4.52 -18.75 -35.96
N LYS A 41 -3.41 -19.51 -36.01
CA LYS A 41 -2.07 -19.03 -35.61
C LYS A 41 -1.57 -17.89 -36.51
N GLN A 42 -1.85 -17.95 -37.80
CA GLN A 42 -1.48 -16.91 -38.76
C GLN A 42 -2.30 -15.63 -38.53
N ALA A 43 -3.60 -15.75 -38.24
CA ALA A 43 -4.47 -14.62 -37.93
C ALA A 43 -4.04 -13.83 -36.69
N VAL A 44 -3.41 -14.50 -35.69
CA VAL A 44 -2.81 -13.79 -34.54
C VAL A 44 -1.71 -12.83 -34.99
N LYS A 45 -0.89 -13.20 -35.99
CA LYS A 45 0.18 -12.33 -36.50
C LYS A 45 -0.39 -11.14 -37.26
N GLU A 46 -1.37 -11.39 -38.13
CA GLU A 46 -1.98 -10.34 -38.97
C GLU A 46 -2.79 -9.33 -38.16
N LEU A 47 -3.49 -9.76 -37.10
CA LEU A 47 -4.25 -8.89 -36.21
C LEU A 47 -3.36 -8.13 -35.20
N ARG A 48 -2.08 -8.50 -35.05
CA ARG A 48 -1.10 -7.76 -34.22
C ARG A 48 -0.71 -6.44 -34.88
N ASP A 49 -0.60 -6.42 -36.20
CA ASP A 49 -0.06 -5.28 -36.96
C ASP A 49 -1.10 -4.14 -37.15
N VAL A 50 -2.36 -4.40 -36.81
CA VAL A 50 -3.49 -3.45 -36.94
C VAL A 50 -3.99 -3.09 -35.54
N VAL A 51 -3.40 -2.05 -34.94
CA VAL A 51 -3.65 -1.65 -33.54
C VAL A 51 -5.16 -1.45 -33.22
N GLY A 52 -5.64 -2.08 -32.14
CA GLY A 52 -6.44 -1.36 -31.14
C GLY A 52 -7.93 -1.68 -30.95
N LYS A 53 -8.45 -2.90 -31.17
CA LYS A 53 -9.83 -3.25 -30.73
C LYS A 53 -9.96 -4.65 -30.13
N SER A 54 -10.50 -4.68 -28.91
CA SER A 54 -10.76 -5.85 -28.03
C SER A 54 -11.60 -6.99 -28.65
N ARG A 55 -12.32 -6.77 -29.76
CA ARG A 55 -13.29 -7.74 -30.30
C ARG A 55 -12.67 -8.93 -31.05
N ASP A 56 -11.60 -8.72 -31.80
CA ASP A 56 -11.00 -9.80 -32.61
C ASP A 56 -10.11 -10.75 -31.78
N ILE A 57 -9.61 -10.29 -30.63
CA ILE A 57 -8.85 -11.13 -29.68
C ILE A 57 -9.76 -12.19 -29.05
N ALA A 58 -10.99 -11.79 -28.70
CA ALA A 58 -11.99 -12.67 -28.12
C ALA A 58 -12.33 -13.83 -29.06
N LEU A 59 -12.49 -13.54 -30.36
CA LEU A 59 -12.61 -14.54 -31.44
C LEU A 59 -11.41 -15.51 -31.46
N LEU A 60 -10.18 -14.99 -31.47
CA LEU A 60 -8.96 -15.81 -31.54
C LEU A 60 -8.82 -16.77 -30.34
N ARG A 61 -9.31 -16.39 -29.15
CA ARG A 61 -9.36 -17.29 -27.99
C ARG A 61 -10.30 -18.46 -28.21
N VAL A 62 -11.53 -18.18 -28.63
CA VAL A 62 -12.55 -19.22 -28.85
C VAL A 62 -12.11 -20.15 -29.96
N ALA A 63 -11.62 -19.60 -31.08
CA ALA A 63 -11.13 -20.38 -32.20
C ALA A 63 -9.90 -21.23 -31.83
N GLY A 64 -8.93 -20.68 -31.09
CA GLY A 64 -7.77 -21.46 -30.65
C GLY A 64 -8.11 -22.54 -29.63
N ALA A 65 -9.02 -22.27 -28.69
CA ALA A 65 -9.56 -23.29 -27.79
C ALA A 65 -10.31 -24.41 -28.55
N ALA A 66 -10.92 -24.08 -29.69
CA ALA A 66 -11.60 -25.05 -30.54
C ALA A 66 -10.66 -25.88 -31.42
N CYS A 67 -9.54 -25.30 -31.88
CA CYS A 67 -8.69 -25.86 -32.94
C CYS A 67 -7.36 -26.47 -32.44
N ILE A 68 -6.82 -25.99 -31.32
CA ILE A 68 -5.51 -26.44 -30.81
C ILE A 68 -5.68 -27.74 -30.03
N GLY A 69 -4.93 -28.78 -30.38
CA GLY A 69 -4.99 -30.08 -29.72
C GLY A 69 -4.18 -30.14 -28.42
N GLY A 70 -4.69 -30.95 -27.48
CA GLY A 70 -4.04 -31.27 -26.20
C GLY A 70 -4.22 -30.21 -25.13
N SER A 71 -4.38 -30.66 -23.89
CA SER A 71 -4.52 -29.83 -22.69
C SER A 71 -3.37 -28.81 -22.56
N ALA A 72 -2.12 -29.23 -22.74
CA ALA A 72 -0.96 -28.35 -22.64
C ALA A 72 -0.95 -27.25 -23.72
N GLY A 73 -1.32 -27.59 -24.96
CA GLY A 73 -1.38 -26.65 -26.08
C GLY A 73 -2.48 -25.61 -25.89
N VAL A 74 -3.66 -26.05 -25.41
CA VAL A 74 -4.77 -25.16 -25.08
C VAL A 74 -4.42 -24.23 -23.91
N SER A 75 -3.85 -24.75 -22.82
CA SER A 75 -3.37 -23.92 -21.70
C SER A 75 -2.33 -22.90 -22.14
N GLN A 76 -1.41 -23.28 -23.03
CA GLN A 76 -0.44 -22.34 -23.59
C GLN A 76 -1.12 -21.25 -24.40
N TRP A 77 -2.12 -21.60 -25.22
CA TRP A 77 -2.88 -20.63 -26.01
C TRP A 77 -3.66 -19.64 -25.16
N LEU A 78 -4.39 -20.12 -24.15
CA LEU A 78 -5.24 -19.28 -23.29
C LEU A 78 -4.44 -18.34 -22.39
N ALA A 79 -3.17 -18.67 -22.11
CA ALA A 79 -2.24 -17.87 -21.32
C ALA A 79 -1.26 -17.03 -22.17
N ARG A 80 -1.50 -16.90 -23.48
CA ARG A 80 -0.65 -16.11 -24.38
C ARG A 80 -0.74 -14.62 -24.02
N ARG A 81 0.41 -13.99 -23.77
CA ARG A 81 0.50 -12.55 -23.47
C ARG A 81 0.07 -11.64 -24.62
N ASP A 82 0.19 -12.09 -25.86
CA ASP A 82 -0.32 -11.34 -27.03
C ASP A 82 -1.83 -11.49 -27.21
N LEU A 83 -2.47 -12.41 -26.48
CA LEU A 83 -3.91 -12.57 -26.35
C LEU A 83 -4.32 -12.30 -24.88
N GLN A 84 -4.10 -11.09 -24.37
CA GLN A 84 -4.54 -10.67 -23.01
C GLN A 84 -6.04 -10.47 -22.88
N TRP A 85 -6.63 -11.05 -21.84
CA TRP A 85 -8.07 -11.00 -21.61
C TRP A 85 -8.57 -9.58 -21.46
N ASP A 86 -9.75 -9.30 -22.01
CA ASP A 86 -10.41 -8.02 -21.82
C ASP A 86 -11.03 -7.94 -20.42
N ASP A 87 -11.19 -6.71 -19.90
CA ASP A 87 -11.76 -6.48 -18.57
C ASP A 87 -13.18 -7.02 -18.41
N THR A 88 -13.91 -7.14 -19.52
CA THR A 88 -15.31 -7.63 -19.51
C THR A 88 -15.41 -9.15 -19.53
N GLY A 89 -14.32 -9.87 -19.83
CA GLY A 89 -14.30 -11.33 -19.90
C GLY A 89 -15.22 -11.90 -20.97
N ALA A 90 -15.49 -11.15 -22.06
CA ALA A 90 -16.56 -11.47 -23.02
C ALA A 90 -16.40 -12.84 -23.71
N ALA A 91 -15.18 -13.38 -23.80
CA ALA A 91 -14.92 -14.70 -24.40
C ALA A 91 -14.99 -15.88 -23.42
N ILE A 92 -15.06 -15.63 -22.11
CA ILE A 92 -14.89 -16.69 -21.09
C ILE A 92 -15.97 -17.76 -21.22
N ALA A 93 -17.23 -17.36 -21.31
CA ALA A 93 -18.35 -18.28 -21.46
C ALA A 93 -18.19 -19.17 -22.71
N GLU A 94 -17.67 -18.59 -23.79
CA GLU A 94 -17.63 -19.24 -25.10
C GLU A 94 -16.47 -20.22 -25.18
N VAL A 95 -15.32 -19.86 -24.59
CA VAL A 95 -14.18 -20.77 -24.40
C VAL A 95 -14.58 -21.96 -23.53
N VAL A 96 -15.27 -21.73 -22.40
CA VAL A 96 -15.78 -22.80 -21.53
C VAL A 96 -16.74 -23.70 -22.32
N SER A 97 -17.66 -23.11 -23.07
CA SER A 97 -18.64 -23.83 -23.89
C SER A 97 -17.99 -24.72 -24.94
N VAL A 98 -16.92 -24.25 -25.60
CA VAL A 98 -16.14 -25.04 -26.56
C VAL A 98 -15.42 -26.20 -25.89
N LEU A 99 -14.73 -25.95 -24.78
CA LEU A 99 -13.92 -26.99 -24.11
C LEU A 99 -14.80 -28.08 -23.50
N MET A 100 -15.92 -27.71 -22.87
CA MET A 100 -16.90 -28.66 -22.31
C MET A 100 -17.51 -29.59 -23.37
N ARG A 101 -17.79 -29.09 -24.58
CA ARG A 101 -18.32 -29.91 -25.67
C ARG A 101 -17.25 -30.75 -26.37
N ARG A 102 -15.99 -30.31 -26.37
CA ARG A 102 -14.91 -30.94 -27.13
C ARG A 102 -14.32 -32.13 -26.39
N GLN A 103 -13.67 -31.90 -25.26
CA GLN A 103 -13.01 -32.94 -24.45
C GLN A 103 -13.02 -32.54 -22.98
N PRO A 104 -14.03 -32.98 -22.20
CA PRO A 104 -14.13 -32.64 -20.78
C PRO A 104 -12.95 -33.19 -19.95
N ASP A 105 -12.33 -34.30 -20.37
CA ASP A 105 -11.21 -34.93 -19.68
C ASP A 105 -9.93 -34.08 -19.67
N TRP A 106 -9.80 -33.09 -20.58
CA TRP A 106 -8.68 -32.16 -20.56
C TRP A 106 -8.81 -31.07 -19.48
N ILE A 107 -10.02 -30.82 -18.99
CA ILE A 107 -10.32 -29.66 -18.16
C ILE A 107 -9.55 -29.67 -16.83
N PRO A 108 -9.45 -30.78 -16.07
CA PRO A 108 -8.64 -30.82 -14.85
C PRO A 108 -7.20 -30.38 -15.08
N ASP A 109 -6.58 -30.90 -16.13
CA ASP A 109 -5.18 -30.62 -16.50
C ASP A 109 -5.00 -29.21 -17.06
N ILE A 110 -6.01 -28.67 -17.76
CA ILE A 110 -6.02 -27.26 -18.19
C ILE A 110 -6.11 -26.32 -16.98
N VAL A 111 -7.02 -26.60 -16.05
CA VAL A 111 -7.25 -25.80 -14.83
C VAL A 111 -5.99 -25.78 -13.97
N GLU A 112 -5.37 -26.93 -13.72
CA GLU A 112 -4.13 -27.03 -12.93
C GLU A 112 -2.98 -26.21 -13.57
N ARG A 113 -2.82 -26.28 -14.90
CA ARG A 113 -1.79 -25.49 -15.59
C ARG A 113 -2.08 -23.99 -15.61
N LEU A 114 -3.34 -23.60 -15.71
CA LEU A 114 -3.72 -22.18 -15.71
C LEU A 114 -3.57 -21.58 -14.32
N ILE A 115 -3.97 -22.28 -13.26
CA ILE A 115 -3.83 -21.79 -11.88
C ILE A 115 -2.39 -21.49 -11.53
N ARG A 116 -1.45 -22.37 -11.90
CA ARG A 116 0.00 -22.16 -11.67
C ARG A 116 0.56 -20.93 -12.39
N ARG A 117 -0.18 -20.37 -13.35
CA ARG A 117 0.19 -19.17 -14.11
C ARG A 117 -0.56 -17.93 -13.65
N VAL A 118 -1.68 -18.09 -12.93
CA VAL A 118 -2.39 -16.96 -12.31
C VAL A 118 -1.46 -16.39 -11.24
N THR A 119 -1.12 -15.12 -11.37
CA THR A 119 -0.37 -14.39 -10.35
C THR A 119 -1.31 -13.48 -9.56
N ALA A 120 -0.83 -12.89 -8.46
CA ALA A 120 -1.57 -11.88 -7.72
C ALA A 120 -1.94 -10.65 -8.57
N GLU A 121 -1.25 -10.49 -9.71
CA GLU A 121 -1.39 -9.43 -10.71
C GLU A 121 -2.25 -9.85 -11.92
N SER A 122 -2.70 -11.11 -11.98
CA SER A 122 -3.54 -11.59 -13.07
C SER A 122 -4.86 -10.83 -13.12
N TRP A 123 -5.25 -10.44 -14.33
CA TRP A 123 -6.49 -9.72 -14.59
C TRP A 123 -7.70 -10.53 -14.13
N PRO A 124 -8.82 -9.88 -13.69
CA PRO A 124 -10.02 -10.56 -13.19
C PRO A 124 -10.55 -11.68 -14.11
N SER A 125 -10.32 -11.53 -15.41
CA SER A 125 -10.77 -12.44 -16.46
C SER A 125 -9.99 -13.75 -16.54
N GLU A 126 -8.69 -13.77 -16.22
CA GLU A 126 -7.89 -15.01 -16.21
C GLU A 126 -8.33 -15.94 -15.08
N TRP A 127 -8.43 -15.37 -13.87
CA TRP A 127 -9.00 -16.09 -12.72
C TRP A 127 -10.46 -16.48 -13.00
N GLY A 128 -11.26 -15.59 -13.60
CA GLY A 128 -12.66 -15.87 -13.97
C GLY A 128 -12.84 -17.02 -14.95
N LEU A 129 -11.90 -17.20 -15.89
CA LEU A 129 -11.89 -18.37 -16.79
C LEU A 129 -11.65 -19.66 -15.99
N VAL A 130 -10.64 -19.67 -15.12
CA VAL A 130 -10.30 -20.82 -14.28
C VAL A 130 -11.48 -21.19 -13.38
N ASP A 131 -12.05 -20.21 -12.67
CA ASP A 131 -13.22 -20.40 -11.80
C ASP A 131 -14.41 -21.01 -12.56
N ARG A 132 -14.70 -20.47 -13.75
CA ARG A 132 -15.81 -20.98 -14.56
C ARG A 132 -15.54 -22.38 -15.12
N LEU A 133 -14.32 -22.67 -15.58
CA LEU A 133 -13.95 -24.02 -16.05
C LEU A 133 -14.08 -25.05 -14.93
N ALA A 134 -13.49 -24.77 -13.76
CA ALA A 134 -13.52 -25.67 -12.61
C ALA A 134 -14.95 -26.00 -12.19
N ARG A 135 -15.80 -24.97 -12.04
CA ARG A 135 -17.20 -25.15 -11.63
C ARG A 135 -18.05 -25.87 -12.68
N THR A 136 -17.88 -25.52 -13.96
CA THR A 136 -18.65 -26.14 -15.05
C THR A 136 -18.31 -27.61 -15.23
N ALA A 137 -17.05 -27.99 -14.99
CA ALA A 137 -16.59 -29.38 -15.01
C ALA A 137 -16.83 -30.14 -13.69
N GLY A 138 -17.39 -29.50 -12.65
CA GLY A 138 -17.65 -30.14 -11.36
C GLY A 138 -16.38 -30.53 -10.60
N LEU A 139 -15.28 -29.81 -10.80
CA LEU A 139 -14.02 -30.07 -10.09
C LEU A 139 -14.10 -29.64 -8.61
N PRO A 140 -13.33 -30.27 -7.71
CA PRO A 140 -13.20 -29.79 -6.34
C PRO A 140 -12.65 -28.36 -6.31
N ALA A 141 -12.94 -27.62 -5.23
CA ALA A 141 -12.48 -26.25 -5.05
C ALA A 141 -10.95 -26.18 -5.21
N PRO A 142 -10.42 -25.41 -6.17
CA PRO A 142 -8.98 -25.28 -6.30
C PRO A 142 -8.39 -24.57 -5.08
N THR A 143 -7.37 -25.17 -4.47
CA THR A 143 -6.87 -24.73 -3.16
C THR A 143 -5.56 -23.94 -3.20
N HIS A 144 -5.06 -23.65 -4.40
CA HIS A 144 -3.85 -22.86 -4.60
C HIS A 144 -4.05 -21.42 -4.12
N GLU A 145 -3.02 -20.85 -3.52
CA GLU A 145 -3.03 -19.50 -2.92
C GLU A 145 -3.66 -18.44 -3.83
N GLN A 146 -3.20 -18.36 -5.08
CA GLN A 146 -3.66 -17.36 -6.06
C GLN A 146 -5.14 -17.53 -6.43
N TYR A 147 -5.65 -18.76 -6.37
CA TYR A 147 -7.08 -19.01 -6.58
C TYR A 147 -7.92 -18.50 -5.41
N VAL A 148 -7.47 -18.72 -4.17
CA VAL A 148 -8.14 -18.21 -2.95
C VAL A 148 -8.17 -16.68 -2.95
N ILE A 149 -7.07 -16.02 -3.35
CA ILE A 149 -7.00 -14.56 -3.49
C ILE A 149 -8.06 -14.03 -4.46
N GLY A 150 -8.19 -14.66 -5.64
CA GLY A 150 -9.20 -14.26 -6.62
C GLY A 150 -10.62 -14.57 -6.17
N TRP A 151 -10.84 -15.69 -5.47
CA TRP A 151 -12.14 -16.05 -4.91
C TRP A 151 -12.59 -15.04 -3.84
N PHE A 152 -11.68 -14.67 -2.93
CA PHE A 152 -11.91 -13.62 -1.95
C PHE A 152 -12.26 -12.30 -2.64
N ALA A 153 -11.48 -11.89 -3.64
CA ALA A 153 -11.72 -10.64 -4.38
C ALA A 153 -13.05 -10.63 -5.15
N LYS A 154 -13.47 -11.76 -5.74
CA LYS A 154 -14.78 -11.90 -6.41
C LYS A 154 -15.91 -11.57 -5.46
N HIS A 155 -15.87 -12.12 -4.24
CA HIS A 155 -16.91 -11.91 -3.23
C HIS A 155 -16.85 -10.50 -2.63
N SER A 156 -15.67 -9.94 -2.40
CA SER A 156 -15.51 -8.55 -1.93
C SER A 156 -16.04 -7.51 -2.94
N ARG A 157 -16.08 -7.84 -4.25
CA ARG A 157 -16.60 -6.96 -5.30
C ARG A 157 -18.12 -7.06 -5.49
N ASN A 158 -18.79 -7.97 -4.79
CA ASN A 158 -20.23 -8.17 -4.96
C ASN A 158 -21.02 -7.04 -4.29
N ASN A 159 -21.35 -6.00 -5.06
CA ASN A 159 -22.06 -4.81 -4.56
C ASN A 159 -23.58 -4.99 -4.42
N GLY A 160 -24.14 -6.13 -4.85
CA GLY A 160 -25.57 -6.34 -5.02
C GLY A 160 -26.33 -6.95 -3.84
N GLY A 161 -25.65 -7.44 -2.78
CA GLY A 161 -26.30 -8.15 -1.67
C GLY A 161 -25.42 -8.35 -0.43
N ARG A 162 -25.91 -9.12 0.54
CA ARG A 162 -25.15 -9.48 1.75
C ARG A 162 -24.10 -10.54 1.41
N LEU A 163 -22.88 -10.36 1.90
CA LEU A 163 -21.76 -11.27 1.63
C LEU A 163 -22.07 -12.69 2.13
N VAL A 164 -22.71 -12.81 3.30
CA VAL A 164 -23.11 -14.11 3.87
C VAL A 164 -23.99 -14.92 2.92
N ASP A 165 -24.93 -14.29 2.21
CA ASP A 165 -25.85 -14.99 1.31
C ASP A 165 -25.13 -15.44 0.03
N ALA A 166 -24.20 -14.63 -0.47
CA ALA A 166 -23.33 -15.00 -1.58
C ALA A 166 -22.42 -16.19 -1.24
N LEU A 167 -21.87 -16.22 -0.02
CA LEU A 167 -21.04 -17.33 0.46
C LEU A 167 -21.85 -18.60 0.69
N ARG A 168 -23.07 -18.51 1.24
CA ARG A 168 -23.97 -19.66 1.39
C ARG A 168 -24.34 -20.31 0.06
N ALA A 169 -24.49 -19.50 -0.99
CA ALA A 169 -24.79 -19.98 -2.33
C ALA A 169 -23.56 -20.52 -3.08
N ASP A 170 -22.34 -20.31 -2.57
CA ASP A 170 -21.11 -20.73 -3.24
C ASP A 170 -20.70 -22.15 -2.81
N ALA A 171 -20.73 -23.08 -3.76
CA ALA A 171 -20.34 -24.48 -3.56
C ALA A 171 -18.90 -24.69 -3.07
N TYR A 172 -18.00 -23.71 -3.26
CA TYR A 172 -16.60 -23.81 -2.81
C TYR A 172 -16.36 -23.12 -1.47
N ALA A 173 -17.36 -22.48 -0.85
CA ALA A 173 -17.15 -21.69 0.36
C ALA A 173 -16.57 -22.52 1.51
N LEU A 174 -17.11 -23.71 1.76
CA LEU A 174 -16.66 -24.54 2.90
C LEU A 174 -15.19 -24.93 2.81
N ASP A 175 -14.70 -25.21 1.60
CA ASP A 175 -13.31 -25.60 1.37
C ASP A 175 -12.34 -24.42 1.40
N LEU A 176 -12.81 -23.23 1.01
CA LEU A 176 -11.96 -22.04 0.83
C LEU A 176 -11.96 -21.09 2.03
N LEU A 177 -13.00 -21.09 2.86
CA LEU A 177 -13.10 -20.21 4.03
C LEU A 177 -11.94 -20.41 5.03
N PRO A 178 -11.56 -21.64 5.43
CA PRO A 178 -10.40 -21.84 6.31
C PRO A 178 -9.09 -21.39 5.66
N ARG A 179 -8.99 -21.52 4.33
CA ARG A 179 -7.79 -21.19 3.57
C ARG A 179 -7.53 -19.68 3.48
N ILE A 180 -8.52 -18.85 3.79
CA ILE A 180 -8.32 -17.39 3.90
C ILE A 180 -7.17 -17.08 4.88
N PHE A 181 -7.05 -17.85 5.96
CA PHE A 181 -6.00 -17.67 6.96
C PHE A 181 -4.65 -18.23 6.52
N ASP A 182 -4.60 -19.17 5.57
CA ASP A 182 -3.35 -19.74 5.06
C ASP A 182 -2.64 -18.81 4.07
N VAL A 183 -3.39 -17.91 3.44
CA VAL A 183 -2.90 -17.05 2.37
C VAL A 183 -2.38 -15.73 2.92
N GLU A 184 -1.17 -15.40 2.51
CA GLU A 184 -0.53 -14.13 2.84
C GLU A 184 -1.33 -12.95 2.27
N GLN A 185 -1.33 -11.81 2.96
CA GLN A 185 -1.98 -10.55 2.54
C GLN A 185 -3.51 -10.50 2.64
N LEU A 186 -4.22 -11.61 2.85
CA LEU A 186 -5.69 -11.57 2.99
C LEU A 186 -6.15 -10.91 4.29
N GLY A 187 -5.39 -11.04 5.37
CA GLY A 187 -5.67 -10.32 6.62
C GLY A 187 -5.60 -8.82 6.40
N ARG A 188 -4.61 -8.34 5.65
CA ARG A 188 -4.52 -6.91 5.28
C ARG A 188 -5.75 -6.45 4.50
N ARG A 189 -6.23 -7.24 3.54
CA ARG A 189 -7.44 -6.89 2.78
C ARG A 189 -8.69 -6.81 3.65
N ILE A 190 -8.78 -7.63 4.70
CA ILE A 190 -9.84 -7.54 5.72
C ILE A 190 -9.67 -6.27 6.58
N ASP A 191 -8.43 -5.91 6.95
CA ASP A 191 -8.16 -4.67 7.68
C ASP A 191 -8.52 -3.43 6.85
N ASP A 192 -8.23 -3.44 5.55
CA ASP A 192 -8.56 -2.36 4.62
C ASP A 192 -10.09 -2.22 4.41
N SER A 193 -10.84 -3.33 4.45
CA SER A 193 -12.31 -3.32 4.34
C SER A 193 -13.00 -2.79 5.60
N ARG A 194 -12.33 -2.80 6.75
CA ARG A 194 -12.85 -2.27 8.03
C ARG A 194 -13.34 -0.82 7.93
N ARG A 195 -12.69 0.01 7.10
CA ARG A 195 -13.08 1.42 6.88
C ARG A 195 -14.52 1.57 6.36
N TRP A 196 -15.07 0.51 5.78
CA TRP A 196 -16.40 0.46 5.18
C TRP A 196 -17.39 -0.37 6.00
N ALA A 197 -16.87 -1.23 6.89
CA ALA A 197 -17.63 -2.17 7.70
C ALA A 197 -18.54 -1.49 8.73
N GLU A 198 -18.19 -0.28 9.20
CA GLU A 198 -19.02 0.50 10.12
C GLU A 198 -20.37 0.91 9.54
N HIS A 199 -20.49 0.94 8.20
CA HIS A 199 -21.72 1.37 7.53
C HIS A 199 -22.47 0.21 6.89
N TRP A 200 -21.76 -0.88 6.56
CA TRP A 200 -22.32 -2.05 5.88
C TRP A 200 -21.69 -3.35 6.42
N PRO A 201 -21.85 -3.66 7.72
CA PRO A 201 -21.21 -4.83 8.32
C PRO A 201 -21.60 -6.14 7.62
N GLU A 202 -22.83 -6.26 7.11
CA GLU A 202 -23.31 -7.42 6.36
C GLU A 202 -22.62 -7.66 5.01
N ARG A 203 -21.77 -6.73 4.54
CA ARG A 203 -20.96 -6.86 3.33
C ARG A 203 -19.50 -7.20 3.63
N ASP A 204 -19.11 -7.23 4.90
CA ASP A 204 -17.72 -7.40 5.32
C ASP A 204 -17.42 -8.83 5.81
N TRP A 205 -16.18 -9.26 5.63
CA TRP A 205 -15.73 -10.65 5.87
C TRP A 205 -15.85 -11.12 7.32
N PRO A 206 -15.44 -10.34 8.35
CA PRO A 206 -15.56 -10.74 9.75
C PRO A 206 -17.00 -11.07 10.15
N TRP A 207 -17.95 -10.23 9.75
CA TRP A 207 -19.38 -10.44 10.05
C TRP A 207 -19.98 -11.58 9.24
N ALA A 208 -19.60 -11.73 7.97
CA ALA A 208 -20.01 -12.89 7.19
C ALA A 208 -19.55 -14.20 7.83
N LEU A 209 -18.30 -14.29 8.31
CA LEU A 209 -17.78 -15.44 9.05
C LEU A 209 -18.53 -15.68 10.37
N LYS A 210 -18.87 -14.61 11.11
CA LYS A 210 -19.74 -14.71 12.30
C LYS A 210 -21.11 -15.31 11.96
N TYR A 211 -21.77 -14.81 10.92
CA TYR A 211 -23.09 -15.29 10.55
C TYR A 211 -23.08 -16.72 9.98
N LEU A 212 -22.00 -17.11 9.28
CA LEU A 212 -21.84 -18.48 8.78
C LEU A 212 -21.59 -19.48 9.90
N THR A 213 -20.74 -19.13 10.87
CA THR A 213 -20.45 -19.97 12.03
C THR A 213 -21.66 -20.07 12.98
N ALA A 214 -22.36 -18.95 13.23
CA ALA A 214 -23.58 -18.94 14.04
C ALA A 214 -24.73 -19.75 13.39
N ALA A 215 -24.80 -19.79 12.07
CA ALA A 215 -25.77 -20.59 11.33
C ALA A 215 -25.37 -22.07 11.19
N GLY A 216 -24.20 -22.48 11.69
CA GLY A 216 -23.70 -23.85 11.56
C GLY A 216 -23.33 -24.27 10.14
N VAL A 217 -23.15 -23.32 9.22
CA VAL A 217 -22.75 -23.61 7.84
C VAL A 217 -21.30 -24.10 7.80
N ILE A 218 -20.45 -23.51 8.63
CA ILE A 218 -19.07 -23.95 8.87
C ILE A 218 -18.85 -24.09 10.37
N GLU A 219 -18.13 -25.14 10.78
CA GLU A 219 -17.81 -25.34 12.19
C GLU A 219 -16.90 -24.20 12.68
N ARG A 220 -17.30 -23.60 13.79
CA ARG A 220 -16.57 -22.48 14.40
C ARG A 220 -15.16 -22.88 14.84
N GLY A 221 -14.98 -24.12 15.31
CA GLY A 221 -13.68 -24.69 15.64
C GLY A 221 -12.70 -24.63 14.46
N THR A 222 -13.14 -24.98 13.25
CA THR A 222 -12.32 -24.95 12.03
C THR A 222 -11.78 -23.56 11.73
N ILE A 223 -12.61 -22.52 11.88
CA ILE A 223 -12.20 -21.12 11.65
C ILE A 223 -11.20 -20.66 12.73
N LEU A 224 -11.45 -21.00 13.99
CA LEU A 224 -10.54 -20.66 15.09
C LEU A 224 -9.19 -21.38 14.94
N ASP A 225 -9.18 -22.66 14.56
CA ASP A 225 -7.96 -23.43 14.36
C ASP A 225 -7.14 -22.90 13.18
N ALA A 226 -7.80 -22.49 12.10
CA ALA A 226 -7.15 -21.82 10.97
C ALA A 226 -6.53 -20.48 11.39
N PHE A 227 -7.26 -19.66 12.16
CA PHE A 227 -6.77 -18.41 12.73
C PHE A 227 -5.52 -18.63 13.60
N PHE A 228 -5.61 -19.51 14.59
CA PHE A 228 -4.50 -19.76 15.51
C PHE A 228 -3.28 -20.37 14.81
N SER A 229 -3.51 -21.28 13.86
CA SER A 229 -2.46 -21.88 13.04
C SER A 229 -1.75 -20.84 12.17
N ARG A 230 -2.44 -19.80 11.69
CA ARG A 230 -1.81 -18.66 11.00
C ARG A 230 -1.01 -17.80 11.98
N MET A 231 -1.56 -17.47 13.14
CA MET A 231 -0.85 -16.66 14.15
C MET A 231 0.45 -17.33 14.61
N LEU A 232 0.45 -18.66 14.79
CA LEU A 232 1.64 -19.43 15.17
C LEU A 232 2.70 -19.50 14.05
N ARG A 233 2.28 -19.55 12.77
CA ARG A 233 3.21 -19.48 11.62
C ARG A 233 3.80 -18.08 11.43
N GLY A 234 3.27 -17.08 12.13
CA GLY A 234 3.59 -15.67 11.95
C GLY A 234 2.72 -15.00 10.88
N VAL A 235 2.70 -13.68 10.90
CA VAL A 235 2.00 -12.84 9.90
C VAL A 235 2.98 -11.88 9.26
N SER A 236 2.67 -11.50 8.02
CA SER A 236 3.63 -10.76 7.19
C SER A 236 3.61 -9.26 7.39
N SER A 237 2.57 -8.72 8.04
CA SER A 237 2.50 -7.31 8.42
C SER A 237 1.57 -7.08 9.61
N VAL A 238 1.70 -5.92 10.25
CA VAL A 238 0.80 -5.50 11.34
C VAL A 238 -0.65 -5.41 10.87
N ALA A 239 -0.88 -4.92 9.64
CA ALA A 239 -2.22 -4.85 9.05
C ALA A 239 -2.83 -6.26 8.85
N ASP A 240 -2.00 -7.24 8.45
CA ASP A 240 -2.42 -8.64 8.32
C ASP A 240 -2.91 -9.22 9.67
N ALA A 241 -2.15 -8.98 10.74
CA ALA A 241 -2.57 -9.36 12.10
C ALA A 241 -3.88 -8.68 12.52
N ARG A 242 -4.02 -7.37 12.28
CA ARG A 242 -5.23 -6.62 12.68
C ARG A 242 -6.50 -7.14 12.01
N GLY A 243 -6.46 -7.42 10.70
CA GLY A 243 -7.62 -7.91 9.99
C GLY A 243 -8.06 -9.30 10.47
N PHE A 244 -7.13 -10.21 10.74
CA PHE A 244 -7.47 -11.50 11.34
C PHE A 244 -7.93 -11.39 12.79
N LEU A 245 -7.35 -10.49 13.58
CA LEU A 245 -7.82 -10.22 14.94
C LEU A 245 -9.25 -9.66 14.96
N LEU A 246 -9.64 -8.85 13.96
CA LEU A 246 -11.01 -8.39 13.83
C LEU A 246 -11.98 -9.56 13.64
N VAL A 247 -11.61 -10.57 12.86
CA VAL A 247 -12.42 -11.81 12.74
C VAL A 247 -12.54 -12.50 14.09
N TYR A 248 -11.42 -12.68 14.80
CA TYR A 248 -11.40 -13.28 16.13
C TYR A 248 -12.28 -12.53 17.14
N GLU A 249 -12.23 -11.19 17.15
CA GLU A 249 -13.04 -10.34 18.02
C GLU A 249 -14.54 -10.46 17.72
N VAL A 250 -14.91 -10.37 16.44
CA VAL A 250 -16.32 -10.39 15.99
C VAL A 250 -16.98 -11.74 16.24
N LEU A 251 -16.21 -12.83 16.23
CA LEU A 251 -16.71 -14.16 16.58
C LEU A 251 -17.18 -14.22 18.04
N GLU A 252 -16.66 -13.41 18.96
CA GLU A 252 -16.98 -13.47 20.40
C GLU A 252 -16.67 -14.85 20.98
N VAL A 253 -15.39 -15.25 20.94
CA VAL A 253 -14.93 -16.60 21.35
C VAL A 253 -15.32 -16.90 22.81
N THR A 254 -15.87 -18.09 23.03
CA THR A 254 -16.35 -18.55 24.34
C THR A 254 -15.21 -19.05 25.23
N ASP A 255 -15.44 -19.11 26.54
CA ASP A 255 -14.42 -19.59 27.48
C ASP A 255 -14.06 -21.07 27.26
N ASP A 256 -15.01 -21.91 26.85
CA ASP A 256 -14.73 -23.32 26.52
C ASP A 256 -13.87 -23.46 25.26
N GLU A 257 -14.14 -22.65 24.23
CA GLU A 257 -13.33 -22.60 23.01
C GLU A 257 -11.89 -22.13 23.28
N LEU A 258 -11.72 -21.14 24.16
CA LEU A 258 -10.40 -20.66 24.60
C LEU A 258 -9.69 -21.69 25.48
N ALA A 259 -10.40 -22.32 26.41
CA ALA A 259 -9.84 -23.33 27.32
C ALA A 259 -9.29 -24.53 26.54
N SER A 260 -9.99 -24.98 25.48
CA SER A 260 -9.50 -26.04 24.59
C SER A 260 -8.21 -25.70 23.82
N ARG A 261 -7.82 -24.41 23.82
CA ARG A 261 -6.67 -23.87 23.07
C ARG A 261 -5.67 -23.12 23.96
N SER A 262 -5.70 -23.36 25.27
CA SER A 262 -4.82 -22.68 26.25
C SER A 262 -3.33 -22.82 25.90
N THR A 263 -2.88 -24.02 25.52
CA THR A 263 -1.50 -24.27 25.07
C THR A 263 -1.14 -23.47 23.82
N THR A 264 -2.06 -23.31 22.88
CA THR A 264 -1.85 -22.50 21.68
C THR A 264 -1.73 -21.02 22.01
N LEU A 265 -2.58 -20.52 22.91
CA LEU A 265 -2.50 -19.14 23.39
C LEU A 265 -1.18 -18.85 24.13
N LEU A 266 -0.70 -19.78 24.95
CA LEU A 266 0.59 -19.68 25.63
C LEU A 266 1.75 -19.57 24.63
N ARG A 267 1.74 -20.40 23.58
CA ARG A 267 2.75 -20.37 22.51
C ARG A 267 2.74 -19.10 21.67
N LEU A 268 1.66 -18.32 21.68
CA LEU A 268 1.62 -17.03 21.00
C LEU A 268 2.30 -15.90 21.79
N LEU A 269 2.43 -16.04 23.11
CA LEU A 269 2.98 -14.96 23.95
C LEU A 269 4.44 -14.61 23.66
N PRO A 270 5.39 -15.54 23.41
CA PRO A 270 6.80 -15.17 23.24
C PRO A 270 7.05 -14.33 21.97
N ASP A 271 6.57 -14.80 20.81
CA ASP A 271 7.07 -14.33 19.51
C ASP A 271 6.00 -13.69 18.61
N ALA A 272 4.71 -13.77 18.96
CA ALA A 272 3.67 -13.19 18.10
C ALA A 272 3.78 -11.65 18.05
N PRO A 273 3.24 -10.99 17.00
CA PRO A 273 3.16 -9.54 16.95
C PRO A 273 2.47 -8.96 18.19
N SER A 274 2.86 -7.76 18.61
CA SER A 274 2.41 -7.14 19.86
C SER A 274 0.88 -7.15 20.06
N THR A 275 0.11 -6.91 18.99
CA THR A 275 -1.37 -6.93 19.02
C THR A 275 -1.92 -8.33 19.25
N VAL A 276 -1.31 -9.35 18.65
CA VAL A 276 -1.69 -10.76 18.80
C VAL A 276 -1.31 -11.26 20.18
N ALA A 277 -0.10 -10.92 20.67
CA ALA A 277 0.33 -11.23 22.02
C ALA A 277 -0.59 -10.58 23.08
N SER A 278 -1.04 -9.34 22.84
CA SER A 278 -2.03 -8.66 23.70
C SER A 278 -3.37 -9.39 23.74
N ALA A 279 -3.87 -9.84 22.58
CA ALA A 279 -5.11 -10.61 22.51
C ALA A 279 -4.98 -11.98 23.22
N ALA A 280 -3.85 -12.66 23.04
CA ALA A 280 -3.56 -13.92 23.72
C ALA A 280 -3.44 -13.75 25.25
N GLN A 281 -2.74 -12.71 25.71
CA GLN A 281 -2.65 -12.38 27.14
C GLN A 281 -4.03 -12.08 27.75
N ALA A 282 -4.87 -11.32 27.05
CA ALA A 282 -6.23 -11.03 27.50
C ALA A 282 -7.09 -12.30 27.58
N ALA A 283 -6.98 -13.19 26.60
CA ALA A 283 -7.69 -14.47 26.60
C ALA A 283 -7.25 -15.40 27.74
N LEU A 284 -5.94 -15.53 27.98
CA LEU A 284 -5.42 -16.34 29.09
C LEU A 284 -5.80 -15.76 30.45
N ARG A 285 -5.72 -14.44 30.61
CA ARG A 285 -6.19 -13.76 31.81
C ARG A 285 -7.67 -14.02 32.07
N ARG A 286 -8.51 -13.98 31.04
CA ARG A 286 -9.95 -14.30 31.14
C ARG A 286 -10.15 -15.75 31.61
N LEU A 287 -9.39 -16.70 31.09
CA LEU A 287 -9.45 -18.10 31.51
C LEU A 287 -9.02 -18.30 32.97
N ASP A 288 -7.95 -17.63 33.41
CA ASP A 288 -7.52 -17.66 34.82
C ASP A 288 -8.54 -16.99 35.76
N GLU A 289 -9.14 -15.85 35.35
CA GLU A 289 -10.24 -15.23 36.11
C GLU A 289 -11.48 -16.15 36.21
N ALA A 290 -11.69 -17.04 35.22
CA ALA A 290 -12.72 -18.08 35.24
C ALA A 290 -12.29 -19.38 35.95
N GLY A 291 -11.07 -19.47 36.51
CA GLY A 291 -10.56 -20.66 37.18
C GLY A 291 -10.28 -21.84 36.24
N ARG A 292 -10.06 -21.57 34.95
CA ARG A 292 -9.82 -22.57 33.90
C ARG A 292 -8.34 -22.76 33.55
N LEU A 293 -7.44 -22.04 34.22
CA LEU A 293 -5.98 -22.23 34.12
C LEU A 293 -5.43 -22.71 35.46
N ASP A 294 -4.42 -23.57 35.39
CA ASP A 294 -3.62 -23.95 36.57
C ASP A 294 -2.47 -22.96 36.81
N ALA A 295 -1.83 -23.07 37.97
CA ALA A 295 -0.74 -22.17 38.36
C ALA A 295 0.51 -22.31 37.48
N GLU A 296 0.72 -23.46 36.85
CA GLU A 296 1.87 -23.73 35.98
C GLU A 296 1.70 -23.00 34.65
N GLN A 297 0.51 -23.07 34.05
CA GLN A 297 0.13 -22.31 32.87
C GLN A 297 0.19 -20.80 33.10
N VAL A 298 -0.20 -20.32 34.29
CA VAL A 298 -0.08 -18.90 34.64
C VAL A 298 1.40 -18.50 34.79
N ALA A 299 2.24 -19.35 35.39
CA ALA A 299 3.68 -19.11 35.47
C ALA A 299 4.33 -19.08 34.08
N GLU A 300 3.98 -20.02 33.18
CA GLU A 300 4.44 -20.03 31.79
C GLU A 300 4.07 -18.74 31.06
N ALA A 301 2.83 -18.26 31.22
CA ALA A 301 2.38 -17.00 30.66
C ALA A 301 3.17 -15.79 31.21
N CYS A 302 3.45 -15.77 32.51
CA CYS A 302 4.27 -14.73 33.14
C CYS A 302 5.68 -14.70 32.56
N THR A 303 6.36 -15.85 32.49
CA THR A 303 7.71 -15.96 31.93
C THR A 303 7.75 -15.46 30.50
N ALA A 304 6.82 -15.92 29.65
CA ALA A 304 6.73 -15.50 28.25
C ALA A 304 6.49 -13.98 28.11
N ALA A 305 5.55 -13.42 28.88
CA ALA A 305 5.19 -12.01 28.79
C ALA A 305 6.25 -11.08 29.42
N PHE A 306 7.00 -11.52 30.43
CA PHE A 306 8.07 -10.74 31.07
C PHE A 306 9.34 -10.65 30.23
N PHE A 307 9.58 -11.60 29.33
CA PHE A 307 10.66 -11.54 28.36
C PHE A 307 10.41 -10.55 27.21
N ARG A 308 9.17 -10.09 27.05
CA ARG A 308 8.78 -9.21 25.95
C ARG A 308 9.21 -7.74 26.16
N PRO A 309 9.60 -7.02 25.10
CA PRO A 309 10.04 -5.62 25.21
C PRO A 309 8.90 -4.61 25.40
N GLU A 310 7.64 -4.99 25.17
CA GLU A 310 6.53 -4.02 25.20
C GLU A 310 6.06 -3.69 26.63
N LYS A 311 6.40 -2.49 27.11
CA LYS A 311 6.07 -2.01 28.47
C LYS A 311 4.60 -2.16 28.86
N LYS A 312 3.66 -1.97 27.93
CA LYS A 312 2.21 -2.09 28.20
C LYS A 312 1.82 -3.53 28.54
N LEU A 313 2.34 -4.50 27.79
CA LEU A 313 2.10 -5.93 28.02
C LEU A 313 2.67 -6.38 29.36
N VAL A 314 3.91 -5.99 29.67
CA VAL A 314 4.57 -6.32 30.93
C VAL A 314 3.82 -5.75 32.14
N ARG A 315 3.36 -4.49 32.06
CA ARG A 315 2.55 -3.87 33.13
C ARG A 315 1.20 -4.57 33.32
N ALA A 316 0.56 -4.98 32.22
CA ALA A 316 -0.67 -5.76 32.28
C ALA A 316 -0.40 -7.14 32.92
N GLN A 317 0.75 -7.77 32.63
CA GLN A 317 1.16 -9.03 33.23
C GLN A 317 1.36 -8.91 34.74
N PHE A 318 2.02 -7.86 35.24
CA PHE A 318 2.13 -7.63 36.68
C PHE A 318 0.77 -7.49 37.36
N THR A 319 -0.18 -6.80 36.71
CA THR A 319 -1.55 -6.66 37.23
C THR A 319 -2.27 -8.01 37.27
N TRP A 320 -2.01 -8.87 36.30
CA TRP A 320 -2.52 -10.23 36.28
C TRP A 320 -1.87 -11.10 37.37
N LEU A 321 -0.54 -11.05 37.52
CA LEU A 321 0.22 -11.73 38.58
C LEU A 321 -0.28 -11.38 39.99
N ASP A 322 -0.52 -10.10 40.27
CA ASP A 322 -1.06 -9.62 41.56
C ASP A 322 -2.42 -10.27 41.91
N LYS A 323 -3.24 -10.59 40.89
CA LYS A 323 -4.50 -11.31 41.07
C LYS A 323 -4.27 -12.82 41.16
N ALA A 324 -3.39 -13.38 40.35
CA ALA A 324 -3.06 -14.81 40.33
C ALA A 324 -2.49 -15.30 41.68
N VAL A 325 -1.60 -14.54 42.30
CA VAL A 325 -1.04 -14.82 43.64
C VAL A 325 -2.14 -14.94 44.71
N LYS A 326 -3.25 -14.21 44.57
CA LYS A 326 -4.39 -14.32 45.50
C LYS A 326 -5.26 -15.55 45.23
N ARG A 327 -5.31 -16.04 43.98
CA ARG A 327 -6.09 -17.21 43.57
C ARG A 327 -5.35 -18.54 43.79
N HIS A 328 -4.03 -18.51 43.70
CA HIS A 328 -3.17 -19.68 43.92
C HIS A 328 -2.23 -19.45 45.12
N PRO A 329 -2.76 -19.36 46.36
CA PRO A 329 -1.95 -19.08 47.55
C PRO A 329 -0.88 -20.14 47.83
N ASP A 330 -1.07 -21.37 47.35
CA ASP A 330 -0.14 -22.49 47.56
C ASP A 330 1.04 -22.49 46.58
N ARG A 331 0.94 -21.71 45.48
CA ARG A 331 1.91 -21.68 44.36
C ARG A 331 2.52 -20.29 44.14
N VAL A 332 2.50 -19.43 45.16
CA VAL A 332 3.01 -18.06 45.07
C VAL A 332 4.50 -18.01 44.76
N GLY A 333 5.29 -18.95 45.29
CA GLY A 333 6.71 -19.08 44.98
C GLY A 333 6.97 -19.30 43.49
N ASP A 334 6.26 -20.23 42.88
CA ASP A 334 6.41 -20.58 41.46
C ASP A 334 6.05 -19.40 40.56
N LEU A 335 4.99 -18.66 40.91
CA LEU A 335 4.60 -17.46 40.18
C LEU A 335 5.64 -16.33 40.33
N LEU A 336 6.22 -16.14 41.52
CA LEU A 336 7.24 -15.11 41.76
C LEU A 336 8.60 -15.47 41.16
N ALA A 337 8.90 -16.76 40.98
CA ALA A 337 10.11 -17.23 40.31
C ALA A 337 10.20 -16.76 38.85
N THR A 338 9.09 -16.31 38.26
CA THR A 338 9.06 -15.73 36.90
C THR A 338 9.43 -14.24 36.85
N VAL A 339 9.33 -13.52 37.96
CA VAL A 339 9.58 -12.06 38.02
C VAL A 339 11.03 -11.69 37.65
N PRO A 340 12.06 -12.46 38.04
CA PRO A 340 13.45 -12.17 37.66
C PRO A 340 13.68 -12.03 36.16
N THR A 341 12.87 -12.67 35.30
CA THR A 341 12.96 -12.52 33.83
C THR A 341 12.85 -11.06 33.37
N VAL A 342 12.15 -10.19 34.10
CA VAL A 342 12.01 -8.76 33.77
C VAL A 342 13.34 -8.01 33.82
N PHE A 343 14.29 -8.45 34.64
CA PHE A 343 15.61 -7.82 34.77
C PHE A 343 16.51 -7.97 33.53
N THR A 344 16.10 -8.81 32.57
CA THR A 344 16.74 -8.88 31.25
C THR A 344 16.41 -7.67 30.36
N GLN A 345 15.42 -6.86 30.73
CA GLN A 345 14.96 -5.70 29.97
C GLN A 345 15.73 -4.43 30.34
N SER A 346 15.82 -3.45 29.44
CA SER A 346 16.52 -2.17 29.70
C SER A 346 15.64 -1.09 30.36
N ALA A 347 14.52 -1.46 31.00
CA ALA A 347 13.50 -0.51 31.44
C ALA A 347 13.44 -0.35 32.97
N ALA A 348 14.03 0.73 33.49
CA ALA A 348 14.10 1.01 34.94
C ALA A 348 12.71 1.04 35.63
N ASP A 349 11.68 1.55 34.95
CA ASP A 349 10.32 1.59 35.49
C ASP A 349 9.70 0.20 35.70
N LEU A 350 10.15 -0.80 34.93
CA LEU A 350 9.73 -2.20 35.09
C LEU A 350 10.53 -2.89 36.20
N HIS A 351 11.82 -2.56 36.34
CA HIS A 351 12.67 -3.06 37.44
C HIS A 351 12.14 -2.64 38.80
N ASP A 352 11.78 -1.37 38.97
CA ASP A 352 11.17 -0.86 40.21
C ASP A 352 9.89 -1.61 40.59
N ARG A 353 9.08 -1.99 39.58
CA ARG A 353 7.84 -2.73 39.79
C ARG A 353 8.10 -4.19 40.16
N ALA A 354 9.07 -4.82 39.51
CA ALA A 354 9.53 -6.17 39.85
C ALA A 354 10.02 -6.23 41.31
N LEU A 355 10.88 -5.28 41.71
CA LEU A 355 11.42 -5.19 43.06
C LEU A 355 10.34 -4.96 44.12
N LYS A 356 9.38 -4.06 43.88
CA LYS A 356 8.23 -3.86 44.76
C LYS A 356 7.37 -5.12 44.92
N SER A 357 7.22 -5.91 43.86
CA SER A 357 6.49 -7.17 43.91
C SER A 357 7.22 -8.20 44.78
N LEU A 358 8.53 -8.36 44.55
CA LEU A 358 9.39 -9.28 45.29
C LEU A 358 9.46 -8.91 46.78
N ASP A 359 9.73 -7.66 47.11
CA ASP A 359 9.83 -7.17 48.49
C ASP A 359 8.53 -7.41 49.29
N LYS A 360 7.38 -7.23 48.64
CA LYS A 360 6.06 -7.41 49.27
C LYS A 360 5.71 -8.87 49.59
N HIS A 361 6.20 -9.82 48.79
CA HIS A 361 5.73 -11.22 48.82
C HIS A 361 6.81 -12.22 49.25
N LEU A 362 8.09 -12.00 48.92
CA LEU A 362 9.21 -12.89 49.25
C LEU A 362 9.34 -13.16 50.77
N PRO A 363 9.16 -12.19 51.70
CA PRO A 363 9.25 -12.45 53.14
C PRO A 363 8.12 -13.32 53.70
N LYS A 364 7.04 -13.54 52.94
CA LYS A 364 5.85 -14.29 53.36
C LYS A 364 5.84 -15.73 52.83
N LEU A 365 6.83 -16.09 52.01
CA LEU A 365 6.92 -17.41 51.40
C LEU A 365 7.54 -18.45 52.36
N PRO A 366 7.13 -19.73 52.26
CA PRO A 366 7.86 -20.83 52.88
C PRO A 366 9.30 -20.91 52.37
N ASP A 367 10.24 -21.37 53.20
CA ASP A 367 11.68 -21.38 52.90
C ASP A 367 12.04 -22.07 51.57
N ALA A 368 11.37 -23.18 51.24
CA ALA A 368 11.59 -23.91 49.99
C ALA A 368 11.24 -23.05 48.76
N GLN A 369 10.11 -22.34 48.79
CA GLN A 369 9.66 -21.46 47.72
C GLN A 369 10.51 -20.19 47.65
N ALA A 370 10.87 -19.62 48.80
CA ALA A 370 11.77 -18.46 48.86
C ALA A 370 13.16 -18.78 48.28
N THR A 371 13.65 -20.01 48.50
CA THR A 371 14.94 -20.48 47.95
C THR A 371 14.90 -20.57 46.42
N ALA A 372 13.80 -21.06 45.83
CA ALA A 372 13.64 -21.10 44.38
C ALA A 372 13.68 -19.69 43.75
N VAL A 373 12.91 -18.74 44.30
CA VAL A 373 12.90 -17.33 43.82
C VAL A 373 14.29 -16.69 43.95
N ARG A 374 15.01 -16.93 45.05
CA ARG A 374 16.39 -16.43 45.23
C ARG A 374 17.37 -17.08 44.25
N GLY A 375 17.16 -18.35 43.86
CA GLY A 375 17.94 -19.01 42.82
C GLY A 375 17.86 -18.30 41.48
N GLU A 376 16.65 -17.96 41.05
CA GLU A 376 16.40 -17.20 39.81
C GLU A 376 16.97 -15.76 39.88
N LEU A 377 16.88 -15.10 41.05
CA LEU A 377 17.49 -13.78 41.25
C LEU A 377 19.02 -13.80 41.13
N ARG A 378 19.68 -14.85 41.63
CA ARG A 378 21.14 -15.02 41.45
C ARG A 378 21.54 -15.17 39.99
N ALA A 379 20.70 -15.79 39.16
CA ALA A 379 21.02 -15.95 37.74
C ALA A 379 21.06 -14.63 36.97
N VAL A 380 20.41 -13.57 37.47
CA VAL A 380 20.31 -12.26 36.78
C VAL A 380 21.11 -11.14 37.44
N VAL A 381 21.52 -11.27 38.72
CA VAL A 381 22.15 -10.17 39.49
C VAL A 381 23.45 -9.66 38.86
N ASP A 382 24.26 -10.56 38.27
CA ASP A 382 25.55 -10.20 37.67
C ASP A 382 25.41 -9.38 36.38
N ALA A 383 24.27 -9.50 35.69
CA ALA A 383 23.96 -8.74 34.49
C ALA A 383 23.38 -7.35 34.78
N LEU A 384 22.96 -7.10 36.04
CA LEU A 384 22.38 -5.81 36.44
C LEU A 384 23.47 -4.78 36.78
N THR A 385 23.13 -3.50 36.59
CA THR A 385 23.97 -2.37 36.94
C THR A 385 23.19 -1.32 37.75
N GLY A 386 23.92 -0.47 38.49
CA GLY A 386 23.35 0.64 39.23
C GLY A 386 22.34 0.24 40.34
N PRO A 387 21.32 1.08 40.62
CA PRO A 387 20.41 0.90 41.75
C PRO A 387 19.65 -0.43 41.77
N ALA A 388 19.34 -0.98 40.59
CA ALA A 388 18.64 -2.27 40.48
C ALA A 388 19.50 -3.43 41.00
N ARG A 389 20.82 -3.41 40.75
CA ARG A 389 21.74 -4.44 41.26
C ARG A 389 21.80 -4.40 42.79
N ALA A 390 21.96 -3.21 43.37
CA ALA A 390 22.02 -3.05 44.82
C ALA A 390 20.75 -3.57 45.52
N GLN A 391 19.58 -3.28 44.96
CA GLN A 391 18.30 -3.73 45.52
C GLN A 391 18.09 -5.25 45.36
N VAL A 392 18.50 -5.85 44.23
CA VAL A 392 18.47 -7.32 44.07
C VAL A 392 19.45 -8.01 45.02
N ALA A 393 20.67 -7.48 45.15
CA ALA A 393 21.67 -8.00 46.08
C ALA A 393 21.19 -7.96 47.54
N ALA A 394 20.51 -6.88 47.94
CA ALA A 394 19.89 -6.78 49.26
C ALA A 394 18.82 -7.87 49.49
N LEU A 395 18.01 -8.22 48.47
CA LEU A 395 17.04 -9.32 48.56
C LEU A 395 17.71 -10.71 48.65
N LEU A 396 18.95 -10.83 48.16
CA LEU A 396 19.80 -12.02 48.27
C LEU A 396 20.60 -12.08 49.57
N GLY A 397 20.73 -10.96 50.30
CA GLY A 397 21.55 -10.82 51.49
C GLY A 397 23.03 -10.53 51.20
N GLU A 398 23.35 -9.98 50.02
CA GLU A 398 24.70 -9.65 49.56
C GLU A 398 24.92 -8.12 49.55
N GLU A 399 26.10 -7.68 50.00
CA GLU A 399 26.53 -6.27 49.94
C GLU A 399 27.27 -6.02 48.62
N VAL A 400 26.81 -5.08 47.80
CA VAL A 400 27.43 -4.71 46.52
C VAL A 400 27.81 -3.23 46.54
N ALA A 401 29.07 -2.95 46.19
CA ALA A 401 29.59 -1.58 46.01
C ALA A 401 29.08 -0.96 44.70
N ASP A 402 28.67 0.30 44.74
CA ASP A 402 28.15 1.05 43.59
C ASP A 402 29.22 1.24 42.49
N PRO A 403 28.92 0.98 41.21
CA PRO A 403 29.73 1.45 40.09
C PRO A 403 29.41 2.91 39.73
N GLU A 404 30.43 3.62 39.23
CA GLU A 404 30.34 5.02 38.76
C GLU A 404 29.26 5.24 37.68
N PRO A 405 28.63 6.43 37.62
CA PRO A 405 27.54 6.71 36.69
C PRO A 405 28.01 6.76 35.22
N ALA A 406 27.31 6.02 34.36
CA ALA A 406 27.55 6.02 32.92
C ALA A 406 26.93 7.25 32.22
N ASP A 407 27.65 7.74 31.20
CA ASP A 407 27.33 8.89 30.36
C ASP A 407 25.98 8.75 29.63
N VAL A 408 25.21 9.83 29.56
CA VAL A 408 23.92 9.88 28.84
C VAL A 408 24.17 9.87 27.33
N PRO A 409 23.49 9.01 26.53
CA PRO A 409 23.70 8.99 25.08
C PRO A 409 23.24 10.31 24.44
N GLN A 410 24.17 11.04 23.83
CA GLN A 410 23.83 12.16 22.94
C GLN A 410 23.21 11.61 21.66
N LEU A 411 22.10 12.22 21.20
CA LEU A 411 21.55 11.92 19.88
C LEU A 411 22.63 12.23 18.82
N PRO A 412 22.87 11.32 17.87
CA PRO A 412 23.84 11.57 16.82
C PRO A 412 23.42 12.83 16.02
N PRO A 413 24.38 13.68 15.62
CA PRO A 413 24.08 14.83 14.79
C PRO A 413 23.42 14.39 13.48
N TYR A 414 22.46 15.16 12.98
CA TYR A 414 21.82 14.90 11.69
C TYR A 414 22.87 14.92 10.57
N VAL A 415 23.01 13.80 9.86
CA VAL A 415 23.84 13.69 8.67
C VAL A 415 22.90 13.82 7.46
N PRO A 416 23.02 14.89 6.65
CA PRO A 416 22.27 14.99 5.40
C PRO A 416 22.54 13.76 4.52
N GLY A 417 21.49 13.20 3.91
CA GLY A 417 21.65 12.11 2.95
C GLY A 417 22.45 12.54 1.72
N GLU A 418 22.96 11.56 0.96
CA GLU A 418 23.59 11.83 -0.33
C GLU A 418 22.54 12.26 -1.37
N LEU A 419 22.89 13.23 -2.22
CA LEU A 419 22.04 13.64 -3.34
C LEU A 419 21.96 12.48 -4.34
N PRO A 420 20.76 12.04 -4.76
CA PRO A 420 20.64 10.98 -5.75
C PRO A 420 21.36 11.33 -7.05
N ALA A 421 21.99 10.33 -7.67
CA ALA A 421 22.71 10.50 -8.92
C ALA A 421 21.80 11.03 -10.03
N GLU A 422 22.32 11.90 -10.89
CA GLU A 422 21.57 12.40 -12.04
C GLU A 422 21.36 11.31 -13.09
N VAL A 423 20.28 11.40 -13.88
CA VAL A 423 20.08 10.54 -15.05
C VAL A 423 21.11 10.92 -16.10
N ALA A 424 22.15 10.10 -16.29
CA ALA A 424 23.34 10.47 -17.05
C ALA A 424 23.15 10.36 -18.57
N SER A 425 22.13 9.65 -19.04
CA SER A 425 21.92 9.39 -20.47
C SER A 425 20.45 9.27 -20.88
N LEU A 426 20.22 9.36 -22.19
CA LEU A 426 18.89 9.16 -22.78
C LEU A 426 18.39 7.72 -22.60
N ASP A 427 19.27 6.73 -22.65
CA ASP A 427 18.90 5.32 -22.43
C ASP A 427 18.47 5.08 -20.98
N GLU A 428 19.23 5.63 -20.02
CA GLU A 428 18.86 5.59 -18.59
C GLU A 428 17.52 6.30 -18.34
N LEU A 429 17.26 7.43 -19.02
CA LEU A 429 15.97 8.12 -18.93
C LEU A 429 14.81 7.23 -19.42
N VAL A 430 15.01 6.50 -20.53
CA VAL A 430 14.01 5.56 -21.04
C VAL A 430 13.77 4.42 -20.05
N GLU A 431 14.82 3.88 -19.43
CA GLU A 431 14.73 2.83 -18.41
C GLU A 431 14.01 3.29 -17.15
N GLU A 432 14.36 4.46 -16.61
CA GLU A 432 13.73 5.05 -15.42
C GLU A 432 12.24 5.33 -15.66
N ILE A 433 11.88 5.88 -16.82
CA ILE A 433 10.46 6.05 -17.20
C ILE A 433 9.80 4.67 -17.33
N ALA A 434 10.43 3.69 -17.97
CA ALA A 434 9.85 2.37 -18.13
C ALA A 434 9.61 1.65 -16.80
N ALA A 435 10.52 1.82 -15.83
CA ALA A 435 10.41 1.30 -14.47
C ALA A 435 9.29 2.01 -13.70
N PHE A 436 9.24 3.34 -13.78
CA PHE A 436 8.16 4.13 -13.18
C PHE A 436 6.79 3.71 -13.71
N LEU A 437 6.66 3.57 -15.03
CA LEU A 437 5.42 3.13 -15.68
C LEU A 437 5.06 1.67 -15.35
N ALA A 438 6.04 0.80 -15.11
CA ALA A 438 5.83 -0.58 -14.68
C ALA A 438 5.25 -0.66 -13.27
N ASN A 439 5.82 0.09 -12.33
CA ASN A 439 5.38 0.08 -10.93
C ASN A 439 3.99 0.70 -10.75
N ASN A 440 3.67 1.72 -11.55
CA ASN A 440 2.37 2.42 -11.48
C ASN A 440 1.26 1.78 -12.35
N GLN A 441 1.46 0.59 -12.91
CA GLN A 441 0.40 -0.17 -13.60
C GLN A 441 -0.66 -0.73 -12.66
N ARG A 442 -0.31 -0.94 -11.38
CA ARG A 442 -1.17 -1.60 -10.37
C ARG A 442 -2.16 -0.65 -9.69
N THR A 443 -1.95 0.67 -9.80
CA THR A 443 -2.55 1.69 -8.93
C THR A 443 -4.00 2.07 -9.27
N ILE A 444 -4.59 1.52 -10.33
CA ILE A 444 -5.94 1.92 -10.78
C ILE A 444 -7.02 1.59 -9.71
N TRP A 445 -6.74 0.66 -8.78
CA TRP A 445 -7.70 0.26 -7.73
C TRP A 445 -7.12 -0.01 -6.33
N THR A 446 -5.80 0.02 -6.13
CA THR A 446 -5.19 -0.13 -4.81
C THR A 446 -4.83 1.24 -4.24
N SER A 447 -5.83 1.87 -3.64
CA SER A 447 -5.63 3.01 -2.75
C SER A 447 -4.69 2.58 -1.60
N ALA A 448 -3.58 3.31 -1.43
CA ALA A 448 -2.87 3.49 -0.15
C ALA A 448 -1.59 2.66 0.20
N VAL A 449 -0.68 2.30 -0.72
CA VAL A 449 0.62 1.72 -0.25
C VAL A 449 1.89 2.13 -0.98
N ASP A 450 1.90 2.22 -2.31
CA ASP A 450 3.13 2.53 -3.02
C ASP A 450 3.23 4.04 -3.22
N SER A 451 3.75 4.74 -2.20
CA SER A 451 4.06 6.17 -2.32
C SER A 451 5.08 6.38 -3.43
N THR A 452 4.81 7.31 -4.35
CA THR A 452 5.78 7.67 -5.38
C THR A 452 7.02 8.26 -4.70
N ASP A 453 8.20 7.75 -5.04
CA ASP A 453 9.46 8.33 -4.58
C ASP A 453 9.62 9.75 -5.16
N PRO A 454 9.71 10.79 -4.30
CA PRO A 454 9.82 12.18 -4.75
C PRO A 454 11.05 12.44 -5.61
N TRP A 455 12.15 11.77 -5.31
CA TRP A 455 13.41 11.96 -6.02
C TRP A 455 13.35 11.39 -7.43
N THR A 456 12.70 10.25 -7.61
CA THR A 456 12.40 9.72 -8.95
C THR A 456 11.67 10.76 -9.80
N VAL A 457 10.67 11.46 -9.26
CA VAL A 457 9.93 12.50 -10.00
C VAL A 457 10.82 13.68 -10.36
N GLU A 458 11.61 14.20 -9.42
CA GLU A 458 12.52 15.33 -9.68
C GLU A 458 13.59 14.98 -10.72
N ARG A 459 14.19 13.78 -10.64
CA ARG A 459 15.17 13.27 -11.61
C ARG A 459 14.56 13.17 -13.01
N LEU A 460 13.34 12.65 -13.12
CA LEU A 460 12.63 12.53 -14.39
C LEU A 460 12.30 13.91 -14.98
N VAL A 461 11.83 14.86 -14.16
CA VAL A 461 11.55 16.24 -14.62
C VAL A 461 12.81 16.91 -15.16
N ASP A 462 13.91 16.87 -14.41
CA ASP A 462 15.18 17.48 -14.84
C ASP A 462 15.72 16.84 -16.12
N ALA A 463 15.74 15.50 -16.17
CA ALA A 463 16.23 14.75 -17.32
C ALA A 463 15.37 14.98 -18.58
N LEU A 464 14.05 14.97 -18.47
CA LEU A 464 13.14 15.24 -19.59
C LEU A 464 13.34 16.66 -20.15
N LEU A 465 13.46 17.66 -19.28
CA LEU A 465 13.69 19.04 -19.69
C LEU A 465 15.05 19.19 -20.38
N ARG A 466 16.11 18.63 -19.79
CA ARG A 466 17.48 18.69 -20.32
C ARG A 466 17.61 17.98 -21.67
N GLU A 467 17.07 16.77 -21.82
CA GLU A 467 17.10 16.04 -23.09
C GLU A 467 16.21 16.71 -24.15
N ALA A 468 15.06 17.27 -23.76
CA ALA A 468 14.23 18.06 -24.66
C ALA A 468 14.91 19.37 -25.11
N ALA A 469 15.76 19.96 -24.26
CA ALA A 469 16.58 21.14 -24.63
C ALA A 469 17.64 20.77 -25.67
N ARG A 470 18.25 19.58 -25.50
CA ARG A 470 19.37 19.09 -26.30
C ARG A 470 18.93 18.62 -27.69
N ASP A 471 17.99 17.68 -27.76
CA ASP A 471 17.44 17.15 -29.01
C ASP A 471 16.06 16.50 -28.76
N ARG A 472 15.00 17.26 -29.03
CA ARG A 472 13.62 16.80 -28.89
C ARG A 472 13.30 15.58 -29.75
N GLU A 473 13.83 15.52 -30.97
CA GLU A 473 13.48 14.44 -31.89
C GLU A 473 14.21 13.15 -31.50
N ALA A 474 15.44 13.25 -30.99
CA ALA A 474 16.11 12.12 -30.36
C ALA A 474 15.36 11.63 -29.13
N LEU A 475 14.96 12.52 -28.21
CA LEU A 475 14.15 12.16 -27.04
C LEU A 475 12.84 11.47 -27.45
N ARG A 476 12.14 12.04 -28.45
CA ARG A 476 10.92 11.46 -28.99
C ARG A 476 11.19 10.04 -29.48
N ARG A 477 12.16 9.83 -30.37
CA ARG A 477 12.51 8.50 -30.89
C ARG A 477 12.88 7.50 -29.80
N ALA A 478 13.69 7.90 -28.82
CA ALA A 478 14.12 7.00 -27.75
C ALA A 478 12.96 6.52 -26.87
N LEU A 479 11.92 7.34 -26.67
CA LEU A 479 10.73 6.99 -25.92
C LEU A 479 9.69 6.17 -26.72
N GLU A 480 9.88 5.97 -28.02
CA GLU A 480 8.96 5.26 -28.91
C GLU A 480 8.68 3.80 -28.51
N PRO A 481 9.67 2.97 -28.12
CA PRO A 481 9.42 1.59 -27.74
C PRO A 481 8.47 1.43 -26.54
N LEU A 482 8.37 2.46 -25.70
CA LEU A 482 7.48 2.47 -24.55
C LEU A 482 6.01 2.60 -24.94
N ASP A 483 5.70 3.13 -26.12
CA ASP A 483 4.31 3.24 -26.60
C ASP A 483 3.70 1.87 -26.90
N GLU A 484 4.47 0.96 -27.52
CA GLU A 484 4.00 -0.39 -27.80
C GLU A 484 3.77 -1.19 -26.51
N ARG A 485 4.65 -0.97 -25.52
CA ARG A 485 4.64 -1.67 -24.24
C ARG A 485 3.54 -1.15 -23.30
N TYR A 486 3.33 0.16 -23.27
CA TYR A 486 2.50 0.81 -22.24
C TYR A 486 1.35 1.67 -22.78
N GLY A 487 1.27 1.92 -24.10
CA GLY A 487 0.21 2.74 -24.71
C GLY A 487 -1.21 2.20 -24.55
N ARG A 488 -1.40 0.94 -24.13
CA ARG A 488 -2.72 0.34 -23.85
C ARG A 488 -3.30 0.72 -22.49
N TYR A 489 -2.46 1.10 -21.53
CA TYR A 489 -2.88 1.59 -20.21
C TYR A 489 -3.34 3.06 -20.25
N GLU A 490 -3.17 3.72 -21.40
CA GLU A 490 -3.55 5.10 -21.67
C GLU A 490 -5.01 5.38 -21.33
N HIS A 491 -5.94 4.49 -21.70
CA HIS A 491 -7.36 4.70 -21.42
C HIS A 491 -7.77 4.42 -19.97
N ALA A 492 -7.07 3.53 -19.26
CA ALA A 492 -7.43 3.13 -17.91
C ALA A 492 -6.91 4.12 -16.85
N VAL A 493 -5.68 4.62 -17.04
CA VAL A 493 -5.08 5.66 -16.17
C VAL A 493 -5.73 7.04 -16.41
N LEU A 494 -6.12 7.34 -17.66
CA LEU A 494 -6.56 8.68 -18.06
C LEU A 494 -8.09 8.80 -18.23
N GLY A 495 -8.82 7.68 -18.14
CA GLY A 495 -10.24 7.59 -18.46
C GLY A 495 -11.22 7.59 -17.29
N GLY A 496 -10.81 7.54 -16.02
CA GLY A 496 -11.84 7.53 -14.99
C GLY A 496 -11.55 7.61 -13.50
N VAL A 497 -10.32 7.41 -12.96
CA VAL A 497 -10.25 7.11 -11.51
C VAL A 497 -9.45 8.08 -10.63
N PHE A 498 -8.27 8.61 -10.99
CA PHE A 498 -7.63 9.67 -10.17
C PHE A 498 -6.80 10.67 -11.00
N PRO A 499 -7.42 11.76 -11.52
CA PRO A 499 -6.72 12.82 -12.25
C PRO A 499 -5.77 13.68 -11.38
N ALA A 500 -5.65 13.37 -10.09
CA ALA A 500 -4.98 14.19 -9.09
C ALA A 500 -3.68 13.57 -8.54
N GLU A 501 -3.26 12.41 -9.03
CA GLU A 501 -2.07 11.70 -8.52
C GLU A 501 -0.78 12.05 -9.25
N VAL A 502 0.35 12.03 -8.54
CA VAL A 502 1.69 12.32 -9.09
C VAL A 502 2.05 11.35 -10.21
N GLY A 503 1.66 10.07 -10.09
CA GLY A 503 1.82 9.07 -11.15
C GLY A 503 1.16 9.48 -12.46
N THR A 504 -0.04 10.07 -12.40
CA THR A 504 -0.75 10.62 -13.57
C THR A 504 -0.01 11.83 -14.16
N GLY A 505 0.60 12.66 -13.32
CA GLY A 505 1.44 13.78 -13.74
C GLY A 505 2.66 13.32 -14.55
N VAL A 506 3.39 12.30 -14.08
CA VAL A 506 4.56 11.74 -14.79
C VAL A 506 4.14 11.08 -16.11
N TRP A 507 3.00 10.38 -16.15
CA TRP A 507 2.40 9.88 -17.39
C TRP A 507 2.16 10.99 -18.43
N ALA A 508 1.70 12.15 -17.98
CA ALA A 508 1.47 13.29 -18.85
C ALA A 508 2.79 13.91 -19.36
N LEU A 509 3.84 13.96 -18.54
CA LEU A 509 5.17 14.39 -18.96
C LEU A 509 5.75 13.50 -20.06
N TYR A 510 5.69 12.18 -19.87
CA TYR A 510 6.08 11.18 -20.88
C TYR A 510 5.34 11.42 -22.21
N ARG A 511 4.03 11.61 -22.16
CA ARG A 511 3.18 11.88 -23.33
C ARG A 511 3.55 13.19 -24.04
N ALA A 512 3.78 14.25 -23.26
CA ALA A 512 4.20 15.54 -23.77
C ALA A 512 5.56 15.45 -24.49
N ALA A 513 6.53 14.74 -23.91
CA ALA A 513 7.84 14.49 -24.52
C ALA A 513 7.73 13.66 -25.82
N ARG A 514 6.79 12.72 -25.89
CA ARG A 514 6.46 11.97 -27.13
C ARG A 514 5.74 12.80 -28.20
N GLY A 515 5.37 14.05 -27.91
CA GLY A 515 4.58 14.89 -28.80
C GLY A 515 3.12 14.43 -28.94
N LYS A 516 2.63 13.58 -28.03
CA LYS A 516 1.28 13.02 -28.06
C LYS A 516 0.34 13.73 -27.07
N GLY A 517 -0.96 13.78 -27.39
CA GLY A 517 -1.99 14.46 -26.59
C GLY A 517 -2.64 15.60 -27.37
N ASP A 518 -3.66 15.26 -28.17
CA ASP A 518 -4.31 16.15 -29.12
C ASP A 518 -5.11 17.30 -28.45
N THR A 519 -5.23 18.42 -29.18
CA THR A 519 -5.89 19.69 -28.81
C THR A 519 -7.39 19.60 -28.50
N LYS A 520 -7.99 18.40 -28.63
CA LYS A 520 -9.43 18.14 -28.45
C LYS A 520 -9.76 17.08 -27.36
N GLY A 521 -8.79 16.57 -26.60
CA GLY A 521 -8.99 15.45 -25.64
C GLY A 521 -8.89 15.79 -24.14
N TRP A 522 -8.84 14.76 -23.29
CA TRP A 522 -8.70 14.83 -21.81
C TRP A 522 -7.45 15.62 -21.36
N PHE A 523 -6.37 15.60 -22.14
CA PHE A 523 -5.16 16.41 -21.95
C PHE A 523 -5.50 17.93 -21.98
N ARG A 524 -6.51 18.33 -22.77
CA ARG A 524 -7.08 19.69 -22.75
C ARG A 524 -7.77 19.99 -21.41
N SER A 525 -8.47 19.01 -20.84
CA SER A 525 -9.22 19.15 -19.58
C SER A 525 -8.34 19.22 -18.32
N LEU A 526 -7.20 18.51 -18.33
CA LEU A 526 -6.24 18.51 -17.22
C LEU A 526 -5.17 19.59 -17.36
N PHE A 527 -4.58 19.75 -18.55
CA PHE A 527 -3.40 20.60 -18.74
C PHE A 527 -3.74 21.93 -19.43
N SER A 528 -4.54 21.95 -20.50
CA SER A 528 -4.70 23.19 -21.30
C SER A 528 -5.62 24.28 -20.72
N ARG A 529 -6.37 23.99 -19.65
CA ARG A 529 -7.10 25.04 -18.91
C ARG A 529 -6.18 25.80 -17.95
N GLY A 530 -4.91 25.40 -17.85
CA GLY A 530 -3.96 25.88 -16.86
C GLY A 530 -4.55 25.78 -15.45
N ASP A 531 -4.22 26.77 -14.61
CA ASP A 531 -4.78 26.92 -13.27
C ASP A 531 -6.31 26.69 -13.25
N LYS A 532 -7.08 27.23 -14.20
CA LYS A 532 -8.56 27.17 -14.18
C LYS A 532 -9.16 25.77 -14.24
N GLY A 533 -8.45 24.79 -14.81
CA GLY A 533 -8.90 23.39 -14.87
C GLY A 533 -8.76 22.66 -13.54
N LEU A 534 -7.64 22.90 -12.86
CA LEU A 534 -7.33 22.35 -11.54
C LEU A 534 -8.07 23.12 -10.43
N LEU A 535 -8.23 24.43 -10.58
CA LEU A 535 -8.99 25.31 -9.69
C LEU A 535 -10.48 24.89 -9.59
N GLY A 536 -11.06 24.42 -10.71
CA GLY A 536 -12.43 23.86 -10.73
C GLY A 536 -12.58 22.53 -9.98
N ARG A 537 -11.46 21.90 -9.59
CA ARG A 537 -11.40 20.66 -8.79
C ARG A 537 -10.85 20.90 -7.37
N ARG A 538 -10.73 22.15 -6.92
CA ARG A 538 -10.25 22.53 -5.56
C ARG A 538 -10.93 21.77 -4.42
N GLY A 539 -12.18 21.36 -4.59
CA GLY A 539 -12.91 20.54 -3.62
C GLY A 539 -12.31 19.14 -3.37
N THR A 540 -11.47 18.62 -4.28
CA THR A 540 -11.02 17.22 -4.30
C THR A 540 -9.50 17.01 -4.13
N ILE A 541 -8.68 18.07 -4.14
CA ILE A 541 -7.21 18.00 -4.16
C ILE A 541 -6.63 18.82 -3.01
N ARG A 542 -5.66 18.28 -2.25
CA ARG A 542 -4.98 19.02 -1.16
C ARG A 542 -4.17 20.19 -1.73
N GLY A 543 -4.05 21.30 -1.02
CA GLY A 543 -3.26 22.47 -1.49
C GLY A 543 -1.83 22.14 -1.91
N ALA A 544 -1.14 21.31 -1.13
CA ALA A 544 0.17 20.76 -1.45
C ALA A 544 0.22 19.92 -2.75
N GLN A 545 -0.76 19.04 -2.92
CA GLN A 545 -0.90 18.19 -4.10
C GLN A 545 -1.27 19.02 -5.34
N LEU A 546 -2.12 20.03 -5.17
CA LEU A 546 -2.48 20.99 -6.21
C LEU A 546 -1.26 21.77 -6.70
N ALA A 547 -0.39 22.20 -5.78
CA ALA A 547 0.86 22.88 -6.11
C ALA A 547 1.79 21.98 -6.93
N LEU A 548 1.99 20.73 -6.50
CA LEU A 548 2.80 19.74 -7.22
C LEU A 548 2.24 19.45 -8.63
N MET A 549 0.94 19.18 -8.71
CA MET A 549 0.29 18.88 -9.99
C MET A 549 0.33 20.07 -10.94
N SER A 550 0.12 21.30 -10.45
CA SER A 550 0.23 22.53 -11.25
C SER A 550 1.64 22.71 -11.82
N ARG A 551 2.68 22.37 -11.05
CA ARG A 551 4.07 22.37 -11.55
C ARG A 551 4.27 21.32 -12.64
N LEU A 552 3.86 20.07 -12.42
CA LEU A 552 4.00 19.02 -13.43
C LEU A 552 3.23 19.37 -14.71
N CYS A 553 2.11 20.07 -14.59
CA CYS A 553 1.39 20.61 -15.74
C CYS A 553 2.21 21.62 -16.53
N GLU A 554 2.81 22.61 -15.86
CA GLU A 554 3.66 23.61 -16.52
C GLU A 554 4.85 22.94 -17.24
N VAL A 555 5.49 21.96 -16.61
CA VAL A 555 6.58 21.19 -17.24
C VAL A 555 6.08 20.43 -18.47
N ALA A 556 4.91 19.78 -18.40
CA ALA A 556 4.32 19.07 -19.54
C ALA A 556 4.04 20.00 -20.72
N GLU A 557 3.53 21.21 -20.46
CA GLU A 557 3.32 22.22 -21.51
C GLU A 557 4.66 22.65 -22.14
N ARG A 558 5.70 22.83 -21.33
CA ARG A 558 7.02 23.29 -21.79
C ARG A 558 7.78 22.25 -22.61
N LEU A 559 7.62 20.97 -22.30
CA LEU A 559 8.17 19.90 -23.13
C LEU A 559 7.69 20.01 -24.59
N ARG A 560 6.49 20.58 -24.83
CA ARG A 560 5.88 20.77 -26.16
C ARG A 560 6.29 22.07 -26.87
N THR A 561 6.80 23.08 -26.16
CA THR A 561 7.11 24.39 -26.76
C THR A 561 8.59 24.51 -27.14
N PRO A 562 8.95 24.87 -28.40
CA PRO A 562 10.33 24.88 -28.89
C PRO A 562 11.34 25.71 -28.06
N GLU A 563 10.88 26.76 -27.39
CA GLU A 563 11.74 27.70 -26.68
C GLU A 563 11.94 27.31 -25.21
N GLN A 564 13.18 27.08 -24.80
CA GLN A 564 13.55 26.75 -23.41
C GLN A 564 14.47 27.82 -22.81
N GLY A 565 14.23 28.13 -21.53
CA GLY A 565 15.17 28.82 -20.64
C GLY A 565 15.59 27.86 -19.52
N PRO A 566 16.48 28.26 -18.61
CA PRO A 566 16.96 27.40 -17.52
C PRO A 566 15.82 26.95 -16.58
N HIS A 567 15.91 25.71 -16.08
CA HIS A 567 15.04 25.15 -15.03
C HIS A 567 15.52 25.65 -13.67
N LEU A 568 14.74 26.52 -13.04
CA LEU A 568 15.14 27.26 -11.84
C LEU A 568 14.91 26.48 -10.53
N ALA A 569 13.96 25.55 -10.51
CA ALA A 569 13.59 24.81 -9.30
C ALA A 569 14.44 23.58 -9.01
N ARG A 570 15.50 23.30 -9.78
CA ARG A 570 16.32 22.09 -9.63
C ARG A 570 16.92 21.96 -8.21
N PRO A 571 16.63 20.88 -7.46
CA PRO A 571 17.28 20.64 -6.16
C PRO A 571 18.80 20.53 -6.28
N ALA A 572 19.53 21.23 -5.42
CA ALA A 572 20.99 21.17 -5.28
C ALA A 572 21.44 20.37 -4.05
N THR A 573 20.51 19.98 -3.17
CA THR A 573 20.79 19.22 -1.94
C THR A 573 19.81 18.06 -1.78
N ALA A 574 20.21 16.99 -1.07
CA ALA A 574 19.34 15.84 -0.77
C ALA A 574 18.08 16.21 0.03
N SER A 575 18.12 17.34 0.74
CA SER A 575 16.97 17.90 1.45
C SER A 575 15.99 18.64 0.54
N GLY A 576 16.34 18.94 -0.72
CA GLY A 576 15.48 19.62 -1.68
C GLY A 576 15.73 21.12 -1.87
N PHE A 577 16.72 21.72 -1.21
CA PHE A 577 17.05 23.14 -1.40
C PHE A 577 17.69 23.40 -2.78
N VAL A 578 17.38 24.55 -3.37
CA VAL A 578 18.06 25.06 -4.58
C VAL A 578 19.36 25.79 -4.20
N ASP A 579 20.31 25.86 -5.13
CA ASP A 579 21.48 26.73 -4.99
C ASP A 579 21.07 28.20 -5.30
N PRO A 580 21.19 29.13 -4.33
CA PRO A 580 20.87 30.54 -4.54
C PRO A 580 21.66 31.19 -5.69
N ALA A 581 22.91 30.80 -5.91
CA ALA A 581 23.77 31.39 -6.93
C ALA A 581 23.33 30.96 -8.34
N GLU A 582 23.01 29.69 -8.53
CA GLU A 582 22.45 29.15 -9.78
C GLU A 582 21.08 29.75 -10.08
N LEU A 583 20.22 29.94 -9.07
CA LEU A 583 18.94 30.62 -9.26
C LEU A 583 19.12 32.05 -9.79
N VAL A 584 20.02 32.83 -9.19
CA VAL A 584 20.32 34.20 -9.65
C VAL A 584 20.90 34.18 -11.07
N HIS A 585 21.78 33.22 -11.38
CA HIS A 585 22.35 33.06 -12.70
C HIS A 585 21.27 32.76 -13.76
N GLY A 586 20.38 31.80 -13.49
CA GLY A 586 19.27 31.47 -14.38
C GLY A 586 18.30 32.64 -14.60
N LEU A 587 18.00 33.41 -13.55
CA LEU A 587 17.19 34.63 -13.67
C LEU A 587 17.87 35.71 -14.52
N ALA A 588 19.19 35.87 -14.40
CA ALA A 588 19.96 36.78 -15.25
C ALA A 588 19.89 36.37 -16.73
N GLN A 589 19.89 35.07 -17.04
CA GLN A 589 19.73 34.58 -18.41
C GLN A 589 18.33 34.89 -18.97
N TYR A 590 17.28 34.73 -18.16
CA TYR A 590 15.92 35.12 -18.55
C TYR A 590 15.84 36.63 -18.84
N GLU A 591 16.43 37.47 -17.98
CA GLU A 591 16.46 38.92 -18.15
C GLU A 591 17.24 39.33 -19.41
N ALA A 592 18.42 38.75 -19.64
CA ALA A 592 19.25 39.03 -20.82
C ALA A 592 18.57 38.64 -22.14
N THR A 593 17.74 37.60 -22.12
CA THR A 593 16.99 37.13 -23.30
C THR A 593 15.63 37.82 -23.44
N GLY A 594 15.24 38.68 -22.51
CA GLY A 594 13.91 39.32 -22.47
C GLY A 594 12.76 38.33 -22.27
N ARG A 595 13.06 37.09 -21.84
CA ARG A 595 12.07 36.02 -21.65
C ARG A 595 11.55 36.02 -20.22
N ILE A 596 10.33 35.56 -20.05
CA ILE A 596 9.69 35.45 -18.74
C ILE A 596 9.95 34.03 -18.19
N PRO A 597 10.52 33.89 -16.96
CA PRO A 597 10.65 32.61 -16.29
C PRO A 597 9.30 31.88 -16.16
N TRP A 598 9.34 30.56 -16.09
CA TRP A 598 8.10 29.79 -15.89
C TRP A 598 7.57 30.05 -14.49
N ARG A 599 6.25 30.25 -14.39
CA ARG A 599 5.64 30.80 -13.18
C ARG A 599 5.71 29.81 -12.03
N ARG A 600 5.35 28.54 -12.28
CA ARG A 600 5.36 27.50 -11.25
C ARG A 600 6.78 27.04 -10.93
N ASP A 601 7.68 27.02 -11.91
CA ASP A 601 9.11 26.79 -11.70
C ASP A 601 9.74 27.86 -10.79
N LEU A 602 9.52 29.14 -11.07
CA LEU A 602 10.01 30.23 -10.22
C LEU A 602 9.39 30.17 -8.82
N ASP A 603 8.08 29.95 -8.72
CA ASP A 603 7.40 29.80 -7.44
C ASP A 603 8.02 28.65 -6.62
N GLN A 604 8.31 27.51 -7.26
CA GLN A 604 8.94 26.36 -6.62
C GLN A 604 10.39 26.64 -6.20
N ALA A 605 11.16 27.34 -7.03
CA ALA A 605 12.54 27.74 -6.72
C ALA A 605 12.59 28.64 -5.48
N LEU A 606 11.65 29.59 -5.34
CA LEU A 606 11.60 30.47 -4.17
C LEU A 606 11.19 29.73 -2.89
N LEU A 607 10.34 28.69 -2.98
CA LEU A 607 9.99 27.83 -1.84
C LEU A 607 11.18 26.95 -1.39
N ARG A 608 12.09 26.63 -2.31
CA ARG A 608 13.29 25.83 -2.06
C ARG A 608 14.51 26.65 -1.63
N LEU A 609 14.39 27.97 -1.45
CA LEU A 609 15.51 28.80 -1.02
C LEU A 609 15.90 28.51 0.45
N PRO A 610 17.20 28.40 0.76
CA PRO A 610 17.67 28.29 2.14
C PRO A 610 17.43 29.59 2.91
N ARG A 611 17.38 29.50 4.25
CA ARG A 611 17.16 30.67 5.13
C ARG A 611 18.31 31.67 5.08
N SER A 612 19.53 31.18 4.86
CA SER A 612 20.74 31.99 4.78
C SER A 612 21.31 31.95 3.38
N VAL A 613 21.44 33.12 2.76
CA VAL A 613 22.12 33.31 1.46
C VAL A 613 23.34 34.19 1.69
N ASP A 614 24.46 33.86 1.06
CA ASP A 614 25.69 34.64 1.21
C ASP A 614 25.54 36.05 0.61
N ALA A 615 26.30 37.01 1.17
CA ALA A 615 26.19 38.41 0.81
C ALA A 615 26.56 38.69 -0.66
N ALA A 616 27.44 37.90 -1.27
CA ALA A 616 27.85 38.09 -2.66
C ALA A 616 26.72 37.68 -3.61
N THR A 617 26.06 36.56 -3.35
CA THR A 617 24.88 36.11 -4.11
C THR A 617 23.71 37.08 -3.96
N LEU A 618 23.43 37.56 -2.75
CA LEU A 618 22.40 38.58 -2.54
C LEU A 618 22.75 39.91 -3.26
N GLY A 619 24.03 40.28 -3.32
CA GLY A 619 24.51 41.42 -4.09
C GLY A 619 24.26 41.27 -5.59
N ARG A 620 24.50 40.08 -6.16
CA ARG A 620 24.18 39.78 -7.57
C ARG A 620 22.67 39.79 -7.83
N ALA A 621 21.86 39.26 -6.91
CA ALA A 621 20.40 39.28 -7.03
C ALA A 621 19.86 40.71 -7.12
N ARG A 622 20.38 41.64 -6.30
CA ARG A 622 20.01 43.07 -6.30
C ARG A 622 20.30 43.80 -7.61
N ALA A 623 21.17 43.27 -8.46
CA ALA A 623 21.47 43.84 -9.76
C ALA A 623 20.41 43.49 -10.84
N LEU A 624 19.54 42.49 -10.57
CA LEU A 624 18.47 42.10 -11.48
C LEU A 624 17.32 43.12 -11.43
N THR A 625 16.88 43.57 -12.60
CA THR A 625 15.80 44.56 -12.73
C THR A 625 14.49 43.94 -13.18
N SER A 626 14.52 42.70 -13.65
CA SER A 626 13.33 41.96 -14.04
C SER A 626 12.38 41.74 -12.85
N PRO A 627 11.05 41.68 -13.06
CA PRO A 627 10.09 41.42 -11.99
C PRO A 627 10.38 40.12 -11.22
N ALA A 628 10.88 39.09 -11.91
CA ALA A 628 11.28 37.82 -11.30
C ALA A 628 12.54 37.97 -10.42
N GLY A 629 13.55 38.71 -10.89
CA GLY A 629 14.77 39.01 -10.13
C GLY A 629 14.52 39.85 -8.89
N VAL A 630 13.67 40.87 -8.99
CA VAL A 630 13.23 41.69 -7.85
C VAL A 630 12.52 40.82 -6.80
N ARG A 631 11.62 39.93 -7.25
CA ARG A 631 10.89 39.02 -6.36
C ARG A 631 11.84 38.04 -5.65
N ALA A 632 12.78 37.43 -6.36
CA ALA A 632 13.77 36.53 -5.77
C ALA A 632 14.66 37.24 -4.74
N THR A 633 15.11 38.46 -5.06
CA THR A 633 15.91 39.30 -4.16
C THR A 633 15.16 39.60 -2.86
N HIS A 634 13.88 39.94 -2.95
CA HIS A 634 13.05 40.21 -1.78
C HIS A 634 12.94 38.96 -0.89
N VAL A 635 12.71 37.77 -1.47
CA VAL A 635 12.65 36.51 -0.72
C VAL A 635 13.98 36.16 -0.06
N MET A 636 15.10 36.32 -0.78
CA MET A 636 16.44 36.06 -0.23
C MET A 636 16.76 37.01 0.93
N ALA A 637 16.40 38.30 0.80
CA ALA A 637 16.60 39.30 1.85
C ALA A 637 15.72 39.04 3.10
N ALA A 638 14.54 38.43 2.92
CA ALA A 638 13.63 38.07 4.01
C ALA A 638 14.02 36.78 4.75
N GLY A 639 15.08 36.09 4.32
CA GLY A 639 15.49 34.81 4.90
C GLY A 639 14.65 33.62 4.45
N GLY A 640 14.12 33.67 3.23
CA GLY A 640 13.30 32.60 2.64
C GLY A 640 11.82 32.67 3.02
N MET A 641 11.15 31.52 3.01
CA MET A 641 9.73 31.43 3.35
C MET A 641 9.54 31.60 4.87
N PRO A 642 8.57 32.41 5.33
CA PRO A 642 8.33 32.63 6.77
C PRO A 642 7.89 31.36 7.49
N ASP A 643 8.13 31.32 8.80
CA ASP A 643 7.70 30.21 9.65
C ASP A 643 6.18 30.04 9.65
N PRO A 644 5.69 28.78 9.60
CA PRO A 644 4.27 28.47 9.72
C PRO A 644 3.75 28.89 11.10
N LYS A 645 2.50 29.35 11.13
CA LYS A 645 1.76 29.56 12.37
C LYS A 645 0.80 28.39 12.57
N VAL A 646 1.02 27.61 13.62
CA VAL A 646 0.10 26.52 13.99
C VAL A 646 -1.11 27.11 14.71
N PHE A 647 -2.32 26.79 14.26
CA PHE A 647 -3.56 27.15 14.93
C PHE A 647 -4.48 25.94 15.10
N LEU A 648 -5.29 25.93 16.16
CA LEU A 648 -6.35 24.95 16.34
C LEU A 648 -7.61 25.44 15.63
N ALA A 649 -8.20 24.60 14.78
CA ALA A 649 -9.44 24.91 14.06
C ALA A 649 -10.49 23.80 14.27
N ASP A 650 -11.73 24.22 14.54
CA ASP A 650 -12.90 23.35 14.47
C ASP A 650 -13.23 23.11 13.00
N ARG A 651 -13.19 21.85 12.57
CA ARG A 651 -13.51 21.44 11.21
C ARG A 651 -14.84 20.71 11.20
N SER A 652 -15.76 21.10 10.31
CA SER A 652 -16.97 20.31 10.03
C SER A 652 -16.97 19.81 8.60
N TRP A 653 -17.16 18.51 8.36
CA TRP A 653 -17.30 17.95 7.01
C TRP A 653 -18.45 16.97 6.95
N THR A 654 -18.97 16.73 5.75
CA THR A 654 -20.01 15.73 5.53
C THR A 654 -19.33 14.46 5.09
N SER A 655 -19.48 13.37 5.83
CA SER A 655 -18.97 12.09 5.38
C SER A 655 -19.71 11.66 4.12
N TRP A 656 -19.00 11.45 3.03
CA TRP A 656 -19.58 10.92 1.79
C TRP A 656 -20.18 9.52 1.95
N ALA A 657 -19.68 8.76 2.92
CA ALA A 657 -20.10 7.41 3.18
C ALA A 657 -21.42 7.35 3.97
N THR A 658 -21.75 8.39 4.74
CA THR A 658 -22.96 8.44 5.60
C THR A 658 -23.89 9.61 5.32
N GLY A 659 -23.44 10.64 4.60
CA GLY A 659 -24.13 11.93 4.48
C GLY A 659 -24.17 12.74 5.79
N ALA A 660 -23.53 12.28 6.88
CA ALA A 660 -23.59 12.93 8.19
C ALA A 660 -22.53 14.02 8.34
N ARG A 661 -22.89 15.13 9.00
CA ARG A 661 -21.98 16.23 9.31
C ARG A 661 -21.18 15.91 10.58
N LEU A 662 -19.90 15.62 10.40
CA LEU A 662 -18.92 15.37 11.47
C LEU A 662 -18.19 16.66 11.85
N GLN A 663 -17.78 16.77 13.12
CA GLN A 663 -16.95 17.87 13.62
C GLN A 663 -15.68 17.32 14.31
N SER A 664 -14.50 17.87 14.01
CA SER A 664 -13.25 17.57 14.72
C SER A 664 -12.46 18.84 15.02
N GLN A 665 -11.75 18.85 16.15
CA GLN A 665 -10.71 19.84 16.44
C GLN A 665 -9.38 19.35 15.91
N CYS A 666 -8.81 20.05 14.94
CA CYS A 666 -7.50 19.72 14.38
C CYS A 666 -6.56 20.90 14.56
N ALA A 667 -5.33 20.63 15.02
CA ALA A 667 -4.23 21.57 14.90
C ALA A 667 -3.85 21.63 13.42
N MET A 668 -4.18 22.74 12.78
CA MET A 668 -3.84 23.01 11.40
C MET A 668 -2.59 23.92 11.39
N PRO A 669 -1.43 23.40 10.96
CA PRO A 669 -0.33 24.26 10.58
C PRO A 669 -0.79 25.11 9.38
N GLY A 670 -0.76 26.42 9.52
CA GLY A 670 -1.05 27.32 8.42
C GLY A 670 0.03 28.38 8.30
N VAL A 671 0.40 28.73 7.10
CA VAL A 671 1.35 29.83 6.91
C VAL A 671 0.59 31.13 7.26
N GLY A 672 1.09 31.87 8.26
CA GLY A 672 0.59 33.20 8.62
C GLY A 672 0.64 34.15 7.41
N PRO A 673 0.09 35.38 7.48
CA PRO A 673 -0.10 36.22 6.30
C PRO A 673 1.15 36.24 5.42
N VAL A 674 1.00 35.70 4.22
CA VAL A 674 2.06 35.55 3.24
C VAL A 674 2.66 36.94 2.99
N PRO A 675 3.97 37.15 3.21
CA PRO A 675 4.61 38.43 2.94
C PRO A 675 4.30 38.89 1.51
N GLU A 676 4.25 40.20 1.26
CA GLU A 676 3.93 40.76 -0.06
C GLU A 676 4.82 40.17 -1.17
N ALA A 677 6.07 39.83 -0.84
CA ALA A 677 7.04 39.09 -1.67
C ALA A 677 6.52 37.75 -2.25
N PHE A 678 5.64 37.08 -1.52
CA PHE A 678 5.05 35.78 -1.84
C PHE A 678 3.54 35.87 -2.15
N SER A 679 2.91 37.03 -1.93
CA SER A 679 1.47 37.24 -2.14
C SER A 679 1.01 37.03 -3.60
N ALA A 680 1.95 37.13 -4.56
CA ALA A 680 1.73 36.88 -5.97
C ALA A 680 2.10 35.44 -6.42
N SER A 681 2.64 34.60 -5.52
CA SER A 681 3.01 33.22 -5.82
C SER A 681 1.74 32.34 -5.84
N ALA A 682 1.53 31.71 -6.98
CA ALA A 682 0.41 30.83 -7.24
C ALA A 682 0.49 29.57 -6.38
N LEU A 683 1.71 29.00 -6.30
CA LEU A 683 1.98 27.84 -5.47
C LEU A 683 1.86 28.22 -4.01
N ALA A 684 2.45 29.34 -3.54
CA ALA A 684 2.33 29.75 -2.14
C ALA A 684 0.87 29.99 -1.75
N GLY A 685 0.06 30.60 -2.62
CA GLY A 685 -1.38 30.75 -2.40
C GLY A 685 -2.12 29.41 -2.29
N GLU A 686 -1.76 28.42 -3.12
CA GLU A 686 -2.29 27.05 -3.06
C GLU A 686 -1.81 26.28 -1.82
N LEU A 687 -0.60 26.57 -1.31
CA LEU A 687 -0.08 26.03 -0.04
C LEU A 687 -0.74 26.65 1.19
N CYS A 688 -1.15 27.92 1.09
CA CYS A 688 -1.68 28.71 2.20
C CYS A 688 -3.22 28.71 2.28
N ASP A 689 -3.90 27.87 1.50
CA ASP A 689 -5.34 27.92 1.34
C ASP A 689 -6.07 27.82 2.69
N ARG A 690 -6.83 28.87 3.03
CA ARG A 690 -7.48 29.08 4.33
C ARG A 690 -8.86 28.44 4.44
N GLU A 691 -9.41 27.94 3.34
CA GLU A 691 -10.69 27.23 3.36
C GLU A 691 -10.45 25.72 3.20
N PRO A 692 -10.89 24.90 4.17
CA PRO A 692 -10.90 23.47 3.97
C PRO A 692 -11.88 23.18 2.82
N ALA A 693 -11.34 22.80 1.67
CA ALA A 693 -12.07 22.12 0.62
C ALA A 693 -13.01 21.08 1.24
N TYR A 694 -14.23 20.93 0.71
CA TYR A 694 -15.20 19.94 1.16
C TYR A 694 -14.58 18.53 1.09
N TRP A 695 -14.17 17.98 2.23
CA TRP A 695 -13.53 16.67 2.28
C TRP A 695 -14.57 15.57 2.41
N ASP A 696 -14.68 14.77 1.36
CA ASP A 696 -15.26 13.44 1.40
C ASP A 696 -14.25 12.48 2.04
N GLY A 697 -14.24 12.39 3.37
CA GLY A 697 -13.93 11.23 4.24
C GLY A 697 -12.85 10.17 3.90
N LEU A 698 -11.97 10.36 2.93
CA LEU A 698 -10.80 9.50 2.72
C LEU A 698 -9.68 9.97 3.65
N ALA A 699 -9.70 9.36 4.84
CA ALA A 699 -8.75 9.40 5.94
C ALA A 699 -7.44 10.21 5.75
N ASP A 700 -7.12 11.00 6.77
CA ASP A 700 -5.93 11.85 6.89
C ASP A 700 -4.55 11.18 6.67
N GLY A 701 -4.49 9.85 6.48
CA GLY A 701 -3.26 9.10 6.19
C GLY A 701 -3.20 8.38 4.83
N ALA A 702 -4.08 8.68 3.87
CA ALA A 702 -4.24 7.84 2.66
C ALA A 702 -3.95 8.53 1.31
N ASN A 703 -3.22 9.66 1.30
CA ASN A 703 -2.80 10.26 0.03
C ASN A 703 -1.32 9.93 -0.26
N PRO A 704 -1.03 9.03 -1.21
CA PRO A 704 0.34 8.54 -1.49
C PRO A 704 1.30 9.64 -1.96
N ASP A 705 0.79 10.80 -2.37
CA ASP A 705 1.58 11.92 -2.91
C ASP A 705 2.15 12.85 -1.84
N MET A 706 1.74 12.72 -0.58
CA MET A 706 2.28 13.54 0.53
C MET A 706 3.77 13.28 0.79
N THR A 707 4.30 12.14 0.34
CA THR A 707 5.74 11.86 0.40
C THR A 707 6.56 12.82 -0.44
N CYS A 708 5.99 13.46 -1.47
CA CYS A 708 6.68 14.45 -2.29
C CYS A 708 6.82 15.83 -1.62
N TRP A 709 6.19 16.04 -0.47
CA TRP A 709 6.18 17.31 0.25
C TRP A 709 7.54 17.81 0.77
N PRO A 710 8.42 16.96 1.35
CA PRO A 710 9.71 17.42 1.87
C PRO A 710 10.57 18.09 0.79
N LEU A 711 10.43 17.69 -0.48
CA LEU A 711 11.12 18.36 -1.59
C LEU A 711 10.40 19.62 -2.08
N LEU A 712 9.11 19.82 -1.80
CA LEU A 712 8.39 21.03 -2.21
C LEU A 712 8.74 22.25 -1.36
N ALA A 713 8.84 22.06 -0.05
CA ALA A 713 9.15 23.12 0.92
C ALA A 713 10.17 22.61 1.95
N PRO A 714 11.45 22.46 1.55
CA PRO A 714 12.48 21.81 2.37
C PRO A 714 12.78 22.52 3.70
N GLY A 715 12.49 23.83 3.77
CA GLY A 715 12.63 24.63 4.99
C GLY A 715 11.51 24.46 6.03
N HIS A 716 10.43 23.76 5.68
CA HIS A 716 9.18 23.66 6.46
C HIS A 716 8.56 22.26 6.35
N ARG A 717 9.41 21.22 6.46
CA ARG A 717 9.03 19.80 6.36
C ARG A 717 7.98 19.37 7.40
N ASP A 718 7.91 20.10 8.50
CA ASP A 718 7.07 19.90 9.69
C ASP A 718 5.64 20.45 9.54
N VAL A 719 5.37 21.25 8.50
CA VAL A 719 4.03 21.85 8.24
C VAL A 719 2.96 20.82 7.90
N ILE A 720 3.27 19.55 7.63
CA ILE A 720 2.24 18.53 7.32
C ILE A 720 2.59 17.16 7.95
N ALA A 721 3.50 17.14 8.94
CA ALA A 721 3.71 15.97 9.82
C ALA A 721 2.66 15.96 10.93
#